data_AF-A0A151GHF1-F1
#
_entry.id   AF-A0A151GHF1-F1
#
_cell.length_a   1.000
_cell.length_b   1.000
_cell.length_c   1.000
_cell.angle_alpha   90.00
_cell.angle_beta   90.00
_cell.angle_gamma   90.00
#
_symmetry.space_group_name_H-M   'P 1'
#
loop_
_entity.id
_entity.type
_entity.pdbx_description
1 polymer ?
#
loop_
_entity_poly.entity_id
_entity_poly.type
_entity_poly.pdbx_seq_one_letter_code
_entity_poly.pdbx_strand_id
1 'polypeptide(L)'
;MAAREPLSDVLPPLVLGTATFNTQYHPDPAAMPYAAIVRRALELGVAAFDTSPYYGPSERLLGDALRSLEPPPPREGYFLVTKAGRVAAAEFDYSPAWIRYSVCRSLDRLATPFLDLVYAHDVEFVSPDEVLAAVGELRRLRDEGRIRYVGISGYPVDVLASLAATVLERTGEPLDAVMSYGHFTLQNATLGRADLLRRFREARVGCVLNASMLGMGLLTTRGVDDGPMATWHPAPPALRGACHDLAAMAAERGERLEEVAIRWSLDGWARAGEPFGTTAYPAAALSDAAVGGDERPARIGVSVMGVSAVEELEETWRLWTSAVGLAAAPRRDDIAALVRDVMRPSLGAWKDYSWESGGEAFVNTRQVHGAVPHDDVAEKWALLSTEAVDGSESQHLPRAIRCLDSHSGLKAGKGRSAKQASKQLVDQDFVGLPAVHRGSSVMAMPWSINPKTVLPCPCRERGPRQPTRHEQSSASWGHLPSVTGDISEISMEWGAFGATGCRNAWSLETGRGILAIHRQLSRRLDFRHGTPLALLLTIVECASLSASTPYLDHAVDVVMSSHAGTSGKCTPRPRGSLVDFGPSPTLRRQKPSQPACPNHKVRLMAGGRKSKASGPVRPSSTLILDNGAYTIKAGILGDAGTQGPRVVPNCIARDRARKIYVASDVEKCRDFGELQFRRPVERGFIVHWEAQKEIWDHLLFDDKAPLKCDASETRLILAEPPGALPVLQTNCDQVVFEEYGFASYYRGFGPAFNAYHDIQRFFHAPRDVPATADAAVPADLLLLVDSGYSHTTVTPLFRGRPLHGAVRRLDVGGKLLTNYLARLISLRHFDVRNETYIVNEMKEAACYVSADFKSDLDKTWKGTRGEKRHDYLTGAGIVKDYVLPDFHSKTKGELRDYDPTRHSKAKKLAAAGPSDEDILTLRNERFAVPELVFSPSDMGMRQPGLAELVQQSLGQVPIGLWPGLLANMVVVGGNSLFDGFVQRLQKEVVQRVPDDCVVRVARPEDPITSTWTGAANMAGHVNMESLAVSKLEYEELGSALVARKFATGIGVP
;
A
#
# COMPACT_ATOMS: atom_id res chain seq x y z
N MET A 1 22.78 1.96 -35.95
CA MET A 1 22.48 1.79 -34.52
C MET A 1 23.77 1.41 -33.81
N ALA A 2 23.91 1.70 -32.51
CA ALA A 2 24.92 1.02 -31.69
C ALA A 2 24.57 -0.47 -31.57
N ALA A 3 25.55 -1.33 -31.23
CA ALA A 3 25.25 -2.72 -30.90
C ALA A 3 24.45 -2.76 -29.59
N ARG A 4 23.27 -3.40 -29.60
CA ARG A 4 22.51 -3.70 -28.39
C ARG A 4 23.33 -4.64 -27.51
N GLU A 5 23.40 -4.36 -26.22
CA GLU A 5 24.06 -5.22 -25.24
C GLU A 5 23.38 -6.61 -25.18
N PRO A 6 24.08 -7.69 -24.77
CA PRO A 6 23.44 -8.98 -24.56
C PRO A 6 22.43 -8.93 -23.41
N LEU A 7 21.29 -9.63 -23.53
CA LEU A 7 20.29 -9.67 -22.46
C LEU A 7 20.87 -10.19 -21.13
N SER A 8 21.82 -11.12 -21.20
CA SER A 8 22.58 -11.68 -20.07
C SER A 8 23.45 -10.67 -19.32
N ASP A 9 23.57 -9.45 -19.84
CA ASP A 9 24.46 -8.43 -19.32
C ASP A 9 23.67 -7.22 -18.76
N VAL A 10 22.33 -7.23 -18.92
CA VAL A 10 21.41 -6.16 -18.45
C VAL A 10 20.17 -6.65 -17.68
N LEU A 11 19.73 -7.91 -17.82
CA LEU A 11 18.52 -8.44 -17.19
C LEU A 11 18.78 -8.77 -15.70
N PRO A 12 18.09 -8.15 -14.72
CA PRO A 12 18.30 -8.49 -13.31
C PRO A 12 17.93 -9.95 -12.96
N PRO A 13 18.68 -10.62 -12.06
CA PRO A 13 18.51 -12.05 -11.75
C PRO A 13 17.22 -12.41 -10.99
N LEU A 14 16.58 -11.42 -10.36
CA LEU A 14 15.29 -11.58 -9.68
C LEU A 14 14.30 -10.55 -10.24
N VAL A 15 13.16 -11.04 -10.75
CA VAL A 15 12.13 -10.25 -11.43
C VAL A 15 10.82 -10.31 -10.64
N LEU A 16 10.18 -9.17 -10.41
CA LEU A 16 8.86 -9.10 -9.80
C LEU A 16 7.76 -9.34 -10.86
N GLY A 17 7.23 -10.55 -10.86
CA GLY A 17 6.04 -10.95 -11.63
C GLY A 17 4.76 -10.40 -11.03
N THR A 18 4.17 -9.42 -11.71
CA THR A 18 2.90 -8.77 -11.36
C THR A 18 1.66 -9.55 -11.80
N ALA A 19 1.80 -10.86 -12.05
CA ALA A 19 0.68 -11.77 -12.33
C ALA A 19 -0.32 -11.86 -11.17
N THR A 20 0.11 -11.52 -9.94
CA THR A 20 -0.72 -11.38 -8.75
C THR A 20 -1.58 -10.12 -8.73
N PHE A 21 -1.28 -9.10 -9.54
CA PHE A 21 -2.02 -7.82 -9.63
C PHE A 21 -3.27 -7.99 -10.53
N ASN A 22 -3.99 -9.08 -10.35
CA ASN A 22 -4.95 -9.67 -11.29
C ASN A 22 -6.15 -10.27 -10.53
N THR A 23 -7.35 -10.15 -11.10
CA THR A 23 -8.60 -10.70 -10.55
C THR A 23 -8.58 -12.22 -10.37
N GLN A 24 -7.68 -12.93 -11.07
CA GLN A 24 -7.45 -14.37 -10.88
C GLN A 24 -6.82 -14.75 -9.53
N TYR A 25 -6.11 -13.82 -8.87
CA TYR A 25 -5.43 -14.05 -7.59
C TYR A 25 -6.05 -13.23 -6.44
N HIS A 26 -6.53 -12.01 -6.70
CA HIS A 26 -7.15 -11.14 -5.69
C HIS A 26 -8.45 -10.53 -6.24
N PRO A 27 -9.59 -10.56 -5.53
CA PRO A 27 -10.89 -10.17 -6.09
C PRO A 27 -10.94 -8.70 -6.53
N ASP A 28 -10.24 -7.81 -5.81
CA ASP A 28 -9.97 -6.44 -6.24
C ASP A 28 -8.45 -6.16 -6.15
N PRO A 29 -7.69 -6.26 -7.25
CA PRO A 29 -6.27 -5.97 -7.24
C PRO A 29 -5.94 -4.47 -7.14
N ALA A 30 -6.90 -3.55 -7.25
CA ALA A 30 -6.67 -2.13 -7.00
C ALA A 30 -6.64 -1.79 -5.50
N ALA A 31 -7.30 -2.60 -4.65
CA ALA A 31 -7.23 -2.48 -3.19
C ALA A 31 -5.96 -3.08 -2.56
N MET A 32 -5.17 -3.88 -3.31
CA MET A 32 -3.93 -4.47 -2.80
C MET A 32 -2.81 -3.41 -2.66
N PRO A 33 -1.74 -3.65 -1.87
CA PRO A 33 -0.66 -2.68 -1.68
C PRO A 33 0.33 -2.60 -2.87
N TYR A 34 -0.14 -2.70 -4.12
CA TYR A 34 0.68 -2.85 -5.33
C TYR A 34 1.76 -1.76 -5.47
N ALA A 35 1.40 -0.49 -5.23
CA ALA A 35 2.34 0.63 -5.28
C ALA A 35 3.41 0.59 -4.17
N ALA A 36 3.08 0.04 -2.99
CA ALA A 36 4.04 -0.16 -1.91
C ALA A 36 4.99 -1.34 -2.20
N ILE A 37 4.49 -2.40 -2.83
CA ILE A 37 5.31 -3.54 -3.30
C ILE A 37 6.31 -3.06 -4.37
N VAL A 38 5.86 -2.31 -5.38
CA VAL A 38 6.72 -1.76 -6.44
C VAL A 38 7.77 -0.79 -5.86
N ARG A 39 7.38 0.10 -4.94
CA ARG A 39 8.32 0.96 -4.21
C ARG A 39 9.37 0.15 -3.47
N ARG A 40 8.96 -0.86 -2.69
CA ARG A 40 9.86 -1.68 -1.88
C ARG A 40 10.76 -2.55 -2.74
N ALA A 41 10.31 -3.00 -3.90
CA ALA A 41 11.12 -3.73 -4.86
C ALA A 41 12.31 -2.89 -5.33
N LEU A 42 12.07 -1.63 -5.73
CA LEU A 42 13.13 -0.69 -6.09
C LEU A 42 14.08 -0.39 -4.93
N GLU A 43 13.56 -0.17 -3.71
CA GLU A 43 14.39 0.02 -2.50
C GLU A 43 15.31 -1.18 -2.18
N LEU A 44 14.92 -2.39 -2.57
CA LEU A 44 15.68 -3.63 -2.40
C LEU A 44 16.56 -4.00 -3.62
N GLY A 45 16.60 -3.14 -4.65
CA GLY A 45 17.35 -3.41 -5.89
C GLY A 45 16.68 -4.42 -6.83
N VAL A 46 15.43 -4.83 -6.56
CA VAL A 46 14.60 -5.64 -7.46
C VAL A 46 14.01 -4.72 -8.53
N ALA A 47 14.85 -4.32 -9.47
CA ALA A 47 14.54 -3.32 -10.49
C ALA A 47 14.02 -3.92 -11.81
N ALA A 48 13.40 -5.10 -11.79
CA ALA A 48 12.79 -5.73 -12.95
C ALA A 48 11.36 -6.16 -12.66
N PHE A 49 10.45 -5.86 -13.60
CA PHE A 49 9.01 -6.12 -13.45
C PHE A 49 8.50 -6.88 -14.67
N ASP A 50 7.75 -7.96 -14.43
CA ASP A 50 7.11 -8.77 -15.47
C ASP A 50 5.59 -8.70 -15.36
N THR A 51 4.91 -8.36 -16.46
CA THR A 51 3.46 -8.14 -16.50
C THR A 51 2.82 -8.76 -17.76
N SER A 52 1.53 -8.50 -18.01
CA SER A 52 0.84 -8.92 -19.22
C SER A 52 -0.47 -8.15 -19.43
N PRO A 53 -0.86 -7.84 -20.68
CA PRO A 53 -2.20 -7.36 -21.00
C PRO A 53 -3.32 -8.33 -20.62
N TYR A 54 -2.99 -9.63 -20.46
CA TYR A 54 -3.91 -10.68 -20.02
C TYR A 54 -4.09 -10.73 -18.48
N TYR A 55 -3.16 -10.17 -17.70
CA TYR A 55 -3.22 -10.20 -16.22
C TYR A 55 -4.20 -9.13 -15.66
N GLY A 56 -5.38 -9.00 -16.27
CA GLY A 56 -6.41 -8.03 -15.89
C GLY A 56 -5.88 -6.58 -15.90
N PRO A 57 -5.97 -5.85 -14.77
CA PRO A 57 -5.50 -4.47 -14.68
C PRO A 57 -3.99 -4.33 -14.43
N SER A 58 -3.23 -5.43 -14.30
CA SER A 58 -1.82 -5.46 -13.87
C SER A 58 -0.91 -4.42 -14.54
N GLU A 59 -0.96 -4.26 -15.88
CA GLU A 59 -0.15 -3.26 -16.59
C GLU A 59 -0.46 -1.81 -16.18
N ARG A 60 -1.74 -1.50 -15.90
CA ARG A 60 -2.14 -0.17 -15.42
C ARG A 60 -1.67 0.03 -13.99
N LEU A 61 -1.90 -0.96 -13.10
CA LEU A 61 -1.47 -0.88 -11.71
C LEU A 61 0.06 -0.75 -11.57
N LEU A 62 0.84 -1.44 -12.41
CA LEU A 62 2.30 -1.30 -12.46
C LEU A 62 2.72 0.08 -12.99
N GLY A 63 2.09 0.57 -14.07
CA GLY A 63 2.34 1.91 -14.60
C GLY A 63 2.01 3.02 -13.59
N ASP A 64 0.84 2.95 -12.96
CA ASP A 64 0.36 3.87 -11.93
C ASP A 64 1.29 3.85 -10.71
N ALA A 65 1.73 2.66 -10.28
CA ALA A 65 2.71 2.51 -9.20
C ALA A 65 4.05 3.18 -9.51
N LEU A 66 4.60 2.99 -10.71
CA LEU A 66 5.88 3.58 -11.11
C LEU A 66 5.78 5.11 -11.25
N ARG A 67 4.65 5.63 -11.76
CA ARG A 67 4.40 7.09 -11.89
C ARG A 67 4.10 7.80 -10.57
N SER A 68 3.60 7.08 -9.55
CA SER A 68 3.24 7.64 -8.23
C SER A 68 4.37 7.54 -7.18
N LEU A 69 5.61 7.35 -7.64
CA LEU A 69 6.80 7.51 -6.83
C LEU A 69 7.30 8.96 -6.93
N GLU A 70 7.75 9.53 -5.81
CA GLU A 70 8.33 10.86 -5.76
C GLU A 70 9.76 10.79 -5.17
N PRO A 71 10.80 11.19 -5.92
CA PRO A 71 10.77 11.45 -7.37
C PRO A 71 10.45 10.16 -8.16
N PRO A 72 9.88 10.28 -9.38
CA PRO A 72 9.71 9.12 -10.26
C PRO A 72 11.07 8.50 -10.60
N PRO A 73 11.20 7.15 -10.61
CA PRO A 73 12.44 6.50 -10.97
C PRO A 73 12.80 6.81 -12.44
N PRO A 74 14.07 7.05 -12.78
CA PRO A 74 14.48 7.19 -14.18
C PRO A 74 14.18 5.90 -14.93
N ARG A 75 13.72 6.01 -16.18
CA ARG A 75 13.26 4.85 -16.97
C ARG A 75 14.38 3.84 -17.23
N GLU A 76 15.62 4.31 -17.26
CA GLU A 76 16.85 3.54 -17.42
C GLU A 76 17.23 2.78 -16.13
N GLY A 77 16.65 3.16 -14.98
CA GLY A 77 16.92 2.56 -13.67
C GLY A 77 16.08 1.32 -13.35
N TYR A 78 15.21 0.87 -14.26
CA TYR A 78 14.43 -0.36 -14.12
C TYR A 78 14.11 -1.02 -15.47
N PHE A 79 13.78 -2.30 -15.43
CA PHE A 79 13.56 -3.17 -16.58
C PHE A 79 12.07 -3.56 -16.66
N LEU A 80 11.41 -3.29 -17.79
CA LEU A 80 10.01 -3.65 -18.02
C LEU A 80 9.86 -4.82 -19.00
N VAL A 81 9.24 -5.89 -18.52
CA VAL A 81 8.90 -7.08 -19.29
C VAL A 81 7.37 -7.18 -19.42
N THR A 82 6.86 -7.34 -20.64
CA THR A 82 5.43 -7.59 -20.89
C THR A 82 5.25 -8.60 -22.02
N LYS A 83 4.01 -8.78 -22.47
CA LYS A 83 3.55 -9.96 -23.21
C LYS A 83 2.54 -9.58 -24.30
N ALA A 84 2.52 -10.34 -25.41
CA ALA A 84 1.59 -10.15 -26.52
C ALA A 84 1.05 -11.49 -27.03
N GLY A 85 -0.02 -11.47 -27.84
CA GLY A 85 -0.62 -12.66 -28.44
C GLY A 85 -1.87 -13.16 -27.71
N ARG A 86 -1.74 -13.59 -26.44
CA ARG A 86 -2.90 -13.99 -25.63
C ARG A 86 -3.80 -12.79 -25.29
N VAL A 87 -5.09 -12.92 -25.55
CA VAL A 87 -6.12 -11.87 -25.34
C VAL A 87 -6.97 -12.18 -24.12
N ALA A 88 -7.47 -13.41 -24.02
CA ALA A 88 -8.31 -13.90 -22.94
C ALA A 88 -7.97 -15.36 -22.59
N ALA A 89 -8.81 -16.01 -21.79
CA ALA A 89 -8.58 -17.41 -21.37
C ALA A 89 -8.49 -18.38 -22.57
N ALA A 90 -9.35 -18.20 -23.57
CA ALA A 90 -9.41 -19.02 -24.79
C ALA A 90 -9.30 -18.20 -26.11
N GLU A 91 -8.95 -16.91 -26.03
CA GLU A 91 -8.75 -16.05 -27.20
C GLU A 91 -7.27 -15.70 -27.38
N PHE A 92 -6.76 -15.96 -28.58
CA PHE A 92 -5.39 -15.69 -28.98
C PHE A 92 -5.38 -14.99 -30.35
N ASP A 93 -4.51 -14.00 -30.54
CA ASP A 93 -4.31 -13.32 -31.82
C ASP A 93 -2.84 -12.99 -32.01
N TYR A 94 -2.17 -13.84 -32.78
CA TYR A 94 -0.74 -13.75 -33.06
C TYR A 94 -0.42 -13.00 -34.37
N SER A 95 -1.43 -12.39 -34.99
CA SER A 95 -1.25 -11.62 -36.21
C SER A 95 -0.35 -10.39 -35.98
N PRO A 96 0.45 -9.96 -36.98
CA PRO A 96 1.28 -8.77 -36.86
C PRO A 96 0.51 -7.50 -36.44
N ALA A 97 -0.70 -7.30 -36.98
CA ALA A 97 -1.54 -6.15 -36.64
C ALA A 97 -1.93 -6.13 -35.15
N TRP A 98 -2.36 -7.26 -34.58
CA TRP A 98 -2.73 -7.33 -33.17
C TRP A 98 -1.50 -7.29 -32.24
N ILE A 99 -0.39 -7.95 -32.60
CA ILE A 99 0.86 -7.89 -31.85
C ILE A 99 1.33 -6.43 -31.73
N ARG A 100 1.31 -5.67 -32.84
CA ARG A 100 1.62 -4.23 -32.86
C ARG A 100 0.68 -3.41 -32.00
N TYR A 101 -0.64 -3.59 -32.13
CA TYR A 101 -1.63 -2.90 -31.28
C TYR A 101 -1.43 -3.20 -29.80
N SER A 102 -1.24 -4.48 -29.42
CA SER A 102 -1.06 -4.85 -28.02
C SER A 102 0.22 -4.25 -27.43
N VAL A 103 1.32 -4.20 -28.18
CA VAL A 103 2.56 -3.53 -27.74
C VAL A 103 2.35 -2.03 -27.55
N CYS A 104 1.69 -1.34 -28.48
CA CYS A 104 1.41 0.10 -28.36
C CYS A 104 0.51 0.40 -27.14
N ARG A 105 -0.49 -0.45 -26.90
CA ARG A 105 -1.35 -0.40 -25.71
C ARG A 105 -0.57 -0.65 -24.41
N SER A 106 0.42 -1.54 -24.40
CA SER A 106 1.29 -1.77 -23.25
C SER A 106 2.20 -0.56 -22.96
N LEU A 107 2.77 0.07 -23.99
CA LEU A 107 3.55 1.32 -23.85
C LEU A 107 2.72 2.41 -23.15
N ASP A 108 1.45 2.55 -23.54
CA ASP A 108 0.55 3.56 -22.97
C ASP A 108 0.11 3.24 -21.54
N ARG A 109 -0.25 1.99 -21.24
CA ARG A 109 -0.66 1.56 -19.88
C ARG A 109 0.48 1.71 -18.86
N LEU A 110 1.69 1.28 -19.25
CA LEU A 110 2.91 1.42 -18.46
C LEU A 110 3.51 2.84 -18.54
N ALA A 111 2.94 3.71 -19.38
CA ALA A 111 3.36 5.09 -19.65
C ALA A 111 4.88 5.21 -19.92
N THR A 112 5.38 4.42 -20.86
CA THR A 112 6.81 4.28 -21.17
C THR A 112 7.07 4.43 -22.68
N PRO A 113 8.15 5.10 -23.11
CA PRO A 113 8.48 5.23 -24.54
C PRO A 113 9.00 3.93 -25.17
N PHE A 114 9.50 2.98 -24.37
CA PHE A 114 9.95 1.67 -24.83
C PHE A 114 9.71 0.57 -23.78
N LEU A 115 9.67 -0.68 -24.22
CA LEU A 115 9.68 -1.89 -23.39
C LEU A 115 11.05 -2.56 -23.47
N ASP A 116 11.54 -3.14 -22.37
CA ASP A 116 12.82 -3.83 -22.41
C ASP A 116 12.68 -5.21 -23.06
N LEU A 117 11.76 -6.05 -22.60
CA LEU A 117 11.53 -7.38 -23.16
C LEU A 117 10.05 -7.61 -23.43
N VAL A 118 9.71 -8.16 -24.59
CA VAL A 118 8.36 -8.63 -24.90
C VAL A 118 8.38 -10.11 -25.27
N TYR A 119 7.54 -10.90 -24.59
CA TYR A 119 7.28 -12.29 -24.91
C TYR A 119 6.05 -12.44 -25.80
N ALA A 120 6.09 -13.35 -26.77
CA ALA A 120 4.88 -14.02 -27.23
C ALA A 120 4.34 -14.92 -26.09
N HIS A 121 3.05 -14.80 -25.76
CA HIS A 121 2.45 -15.31 -24.52
C HIS A 121 1.66 -16.60 -24.75
N ASP A 122 2.04 -17.64 -24.02
CA ASP A 122 1.44 -18.98 -24.03
C ASP A 122 1.38 -19.54 -25.46
N VAL A 123 2.59 -19.68 -26.04
CA VAL A 123 2.82 -20.09 -27.44
C VAL A 123 2.35 -21.51 -27.76
N GLU A 124 2.02 -22.35 -26.77
CA GLU A 124 1.50 -23.70 -27.01
C GLU A 124 0.03 -23.74 -27.49
N PHE A 125 -0.68 -22.61 -27.44
CA PHE A 125 -2.09 -22.48 -27.85
C PHE A 125 -2.28 -22.06 -29.32
N VAL A 126 -1.19 -21.90 -30.08
CA VAL A 126 -1.16 -21.43 -31.48
C VAL A 126 -0.17 -22.24 -32.32
N SER A 127 -0.24 -22.13 -33.65
CA SER A 127 0.67 -22.83 -34.55
C SER A 127 2.10 -22.25 -34.54
N PRO A 128 3.15 -23.03 -34.88
CA PRO A 128 4.51 -22.52 -35.00
C PRO A 128 4.66 -21.35 -35.99
N ASP A 129 3.86 -21.32 -37.06
CA ASP A 129 3.89 -20.25 -38.05
C ASP A 129 3.27 -18.94 -37.53
N GLU A 130 2.25 -19.01 -36.67
CA GLU A 130 1.74 -17.86 -35.92
C GLU A 130 2.80 -17.33 -34.93
N VAL A 131 3.53 -18.20 -34.24
CA VAL A 131 4.64 -17.81 -33.35
C VAL A 131 5.75 -17.12 -34.15
N LEU A 132 6.11 -17.64 -35.34
CA LEU A 132 7.08 -17.02 -36.24
C LEU A 132 6.61 -15.63 -36.72
N ALA A 133 5.34 -15.48 -37.07
CA ALA A 133 4.76 -14.20 -37.47
C ALA A 133 4.80 -13.15 -36.34
N ALA A 134 4.42 -13.55 -35.12
CA ALA A 134 4.47 -12.69 -33.95
C ALA A 134 5.90 -12.28 -33.59
N VAL A 135 6.86 -13.22 -33.58
CA VAL A 135 8.29 -12.93 -33.33
C VAL A 135 8.86 -12.01 -34.41
N GLY A 136 8.47 -12.18 -35.67
CA GLY A 136 8.86 -11.28 -36.77
C GLY A 136 8.37 -9.84 -36.57
N GLU A 137 7.15 -9.66 -36.09
CA GLU A 137 6.61 -8.32 -35.82
C GLU A 137 7.21 -7.69 -34.54
N LEU A 138 7.43 -8.46 -33.48
CA LEU A 138 8.15 -8.01 -32.29
C LEU A 138 9.58 -7.55 -32.63
N ARG A 139 10.24 -8.20 -33.60
CA ARG A 139 11.56 -7.76 -34.12
C ARG A 139 11.47 -6.46 -34.92
N ARG A 140 10.43 -6.24 -35.74
CA ARG A 140 10.20 -4.92 -36.38
C ARG A 140 10.00 -3.81 -35.35
N LEU A 141 9.19 -4.06 -34.32
CA LEU A 141 8.97 -3.12 -33.21
C LEU A 141 10.24 -2.84 -32.40
N ARG A 142 11.17 -3.81 -32.33
CA ARG A 142 12.53 -3.61 -31.81
C ARG A 142 13.38 -2.76 -32.75
N ASP A 143 13.34 -3.02 -34.05
CA ASP A 143 14.14 -2.28 -35.04
C ASP A 143 13.63 -0.82 -35.20
N GLU A 144 12.37 -0.55 -34.86
CA GLU A 144 11.78 0.78 -34.62
C GLU A 144 12.17 1.43 -33.27
N GLY A 145 12.85 0.71 -32.38
CA GLY A 145 13.27 1.18 -31.05
C GLY A 145 12.20 1.14 -29.95
N ARG A 146 11.02 0.59 -30.21
CA ARG A 146 9.92 0.48 -29.22
C ARG A 146 10.11 -0.68 -28.22
N ILE A 147 10.89 -1.68 -28.60
CA ILE A 147 11.24 -2.87 -27.81
C ILE A 147 12.76 -3.04 -27.80
N ARG A 148 13.39 -3.51 -26.72
CA ARG A 148 14.84 -3.86 -26.75
C ARG A 148 15.08 -5.33 -27.07
N TYR A 149 14.32 -6.27 -26.50
CA TYR A 149 14.52 -7.72 -26.58
C TYR A 149 13.23 -8.49 -26.88
N VAL A 150 13.35 -9.64 -27.56
CA VAL A 150 12.21 -10.46 -28.03
C VAL A 150 12.34 -11.92 -27.58
N GLY A 151 11.27 -12.48 -27.03
CA GLY A 151 11.24 -13.87 -26.55
C GLY A 151 9.91 -14.59 -26.74
N ILE A 152 9.84 -15.83 -26.23
CA ILE A 152 8.58 -16.60 -26.08
C ILE A 152 8.38 -17.06 -24.64
N SER A 153 7.12 -17.27 -24.25
CA SER A 153 6.74 -17.82 -22.94
C SER A 153 5.57 -18.79 -23.07
N GLY A 154 5.49 -19.78 -22.17
CA GLY A 154 4.43 -20.78 -22.14
C GLY A 154 4.68 -21.88 -21.10
N TYR A 155 3.82 -22.91 -21.08
CA TYR A 155 3.97 -24.03 -20.15
C TYR A 155 4.94 -25.12 -20.63
N PRO A 156 4.71 -25.86 -21.74
CA PRO A 156 5.44 -27.10 -21.99
C PRO A 156 6.87 -26.81 -22.46
N VAL A 157 7.86 -27.14 -21.62
CA VAL A 157 9.29 -26.87 -21.89
C VAL A 157 9.76 -27.49 -23.22
N ASP A 158 9.25 -28.68 -23.56
CA ASP A 158 9.49 -29.35 -24.84
C ASP A 158 8.99 -28.56 -26.06
N VAL A 159 7.86 -27.86 -25.95
CA VAL A 159 7.30 -27.00 -27.01
C VAL A 159 8.14 -25.73 -27.13
N LEU A 160 8.49 -25.09 -26.00
CA LEU A 160 9.37 -23.92 -25.97
C LEU A 160 10.75 -24.22 -26.60
N ALA A 161 11.34 -25.37 -26.29
CA ALA A 161 12.63 -25.80 -26.83
C ALA A 161 12.56 -26.12 -28.34
N SER A 162 11.44 -26.65 -28.83
CA SER A 162 11.21 -26.84 -30.28
C SER A 162 11.01 -25.51 -30.99
N LEU A 163 10.12 -24.64 -30.49
CA LEU A 163 9.85 -23.34 -31.09
C LEU A 163 11.09 -22.43 -31.13
N ALA A 164 11.91 -22.43 -30.09
CA ALA A 164 13.19 -21.70 -30.10
C ALA A 164 14.14 -22.18 -31.22
N ALA A 165 14.22 -23.50 -31.44
CA ALA A 165 15.00 -24.07 -32.54
C ALA A 165 14.39 -23.71 -33.91
N THR A 166 13.06 -23.80 -34.07
CA THR A 166 12.35 -23.42 -35.30
C THR A 166 12.50 -21.93 -35.63
N VAL A 167 12.46 -21.04 -34.63
CA VAL A 167 12.74 -19.60 -34.82
C VAL A 167 14.15 -19.39 -35.36
N LEU A 168 15.17 -20.02 -34.75
CA LEU A 168 16.54 -19.93 -35.25
C LEU A 168 16.68 -20.50 -36.67
N GLU A 169 16.07 -21.65 -36.96
CA GLU A 169 16.14 -22.34 -38.26
C GLU A 169 15.45 -21.54 -39.37
N ARG A 170 14.27 -20.98 -39.12
CA ARG A 170 13.44 -20.28 -40.12
C ARG A 170 13.83 -18.82 -40.30
N THR A 171 14.39 -18.17 -39.27
CA THR A 171 14.72 -16.72 -39.32
C THR A 171 16.21 -16.41 -39.30
N GLY A 172 17.08 -17.38 -39.00
CA GLY A 172 18.54 -17.19 -38.84
C GLY A 172 18.98 -16.49 -37.55
N GLU A 173 18.03 -15.88 -36.82
CA GLU A 173 18.26 -15.15 -35.57
C GLU A 173 17.61 -15.91 -34.39
N PRO A 174 18.31 -16.12 -33.25
CA PRO A 174 17.75 -16.77 -32.07
C PRO A 174 16.80 -15.84 -31.29
N LEU A 175 16.15 -16.40 -30.26
CA LEU A 175 15.39 -15.62 -29.29
C LEU A 175 16.32 -15.04 -28.21
N ASP A 176 16.04 -13.80 -27.77
CA ASP A 176 16.77 -13.20 -26.65
C ASP A 176 16.42 -13.93 -25.35
N ALA A 177 15.16 -14.31 -25.15
CA ALA A 177 14.68 -14.98 -23.95
C ALA A 177 13.66 -16.09 -24.23
N VAL A 178 13.65 -17.10 -23.35
CA VAL A 178 12.54 -18.05 -23.17
C VAL A 178 12.13 -18.04 -21.70
N MET A 179 10.83 -18.03 -21.40
CA MET A 179 10.31 -18.18 -20.04
C MET A 179 9.34 -19.36 -19.92
N SER A 180 9.58 -20.22 -18.94
CA SER A 180 8.70 -21.33 -18.58
C SER A 180 8.10 -21.09 -17.20
N TYR A 181 6.78 -21.24 -17.08
CA TYR A 181 6.06 -21.05 -15.81
C TYR A 181 5.64 -22.38 -15.18
N GLY A 182 5.77 -22.51 -13.86
CA GLY A 182 5.40 -23.72 -13.12
C GLY A 182 6.41 -24.88 -13.21
N HIS A 183 7.48 -24.73 -13.99
CA HIS A 183 8.63 -25.64 -14.03
C HIS A 183 9.85 -25.06 -13.29
N PHE A 184 10.78 -25.96 -12.94
CA PHE A 184 11.77 -25.74 -11.89
C PHE A 184 11.13 -25.36 -10.54
N THR A 185 10.05 -26.07 -10.21
CA THR A 185 9.36 -26.04 -8.92
C THR A 185 9.69 -27.32 -8.15
N LEU A 186 9.46 -27.32 -6.83
CA LEU A 186 9.70 -28.51 -5.99
C LEU A 186 8.98 -29.75 -6.54
N GLN A 187 7.75 -29.58 -7.04
CA GLN A 187 6.99 -30.64 -7.68
C GLN A 187 7.51 -30.99 -9.09
N ASN A 188 7.91 -30.01 -9.91
CA ASN A 188 8.32 -30.24 -11.29
C ASN A 188 9.65 -29.55 -11.69
N ALA A 189 10.71 -30.35 -11.79
CA ALA A 189 12.08 -29.94 -12.12
C ALA A 189 12.40 -30.00 -13.62
N THR A 190 11.43 -30.27 -14.50
CA THR A 190 11.65 -30.60 -15.94
C THR A 190 12.52 -29.58 -16.68
N LEU A 191 12.38 -28.29 -16.40
CA LEU A 191 13.19 -27.21 -17.01
C LEU A 191 14.71 -27.38 -16.78
N GLY A 192 15.12 -28.03 -15.68
CA GLY A 192 16.51 -28.31 -15.34
C GLY A 192 17.10 -29.56 -16.00
N ARG A 193 16.33 -30.27 -16.83
CA ARG A 193 16.82 -31.49 -17.51
C ARG A 193 17.91 -31.17 -18.54
N ALA A 194 19.00 -31.93 -18.50
CA ALA A 194 20.16 -31.73 -19.36
C ALA A 194 19.83 -31.82 -20.88
N ASP A 195 18.84 -32.61 -21.29
CA ASP A 195 18.44 -32.71 -22.70
C ASP A 195 17.65 -31.50 -23.20
N LEU A 196 16.84 -30.86 -22.33
CA LEU A 196 16.14 -29.61 -22.63
C LEU A 196 17.10 -28.42 -22.59
N LEU A 197 17.97 -28.33 -21.58
CA LEU A 197 19.04 -27.33 -21.51
C LEU A 197 20.00 -27.44 -22.71
N ARG A 198 20.28 -28.65 -23.22
CA ARG A 198 21.03 -28.84 -24.47
C ARG A 198 20.28 -28.24 -25.67
N ARG A 199 18.97 -28.50 -25.81
CA ARG A 199 18.16 -27.96 -26.93
C ARG A 199 18.09 -26.43 -26.92
N PHE A 200 17.93 -25.78 -25.77
CA PHE A 200 17.99 -24.31 -25.68
C PHE A 200 19.36 -23.75 -26.08
N ARG A 201 20.46 -24.47 -25.79
CA ARG A 201 21.83 -24.09 -26.19
C ARG A 201 22.04 -24.24 -27.70
N GLU A 202 21.51 -25.31 -28.29
CA GLU A 202 21.53 -25.56 -29.73
C GLU A 202 20.67 -24.52 -30.49
N ALA A 203 19.54 -24.12 -29.91
CA ALA A 203 18.71 -23.00 -30.36
C ALA A 203 19.32 -21.60 -30.08
N ARG A 204 20.50 -21.53 -29.47
CA ARG A 204 21.24 -20.29 -29.14
C ARG A 204 20.42 -19.25 -28.35
N VAL A 205 19.50 -19.69 -27.49
CA VAL A 205 18.70 -18.79 -26.64
C VAL A 205 19.61 -18.00 -25.70
N GLY A 206 19.39 -16.68 -25.58
CA GLY A 206 20.19 -15.81 -24.74
C GLY A 206 20.00 -16.07 -23.23
N CYS A 207 18.77 -15.92 -22.76
CA CYS A 207 18.39 -16.20 -21.36
C CYS A 207 17.20 -17.16 -21.25
N VAL A 208 17.20 -17.99 -20.21
CA VAL A 208 16.08 -18.89 -19.87
C VAL A 208 15.64 -18.57 -18.44
N LEU A 209 14.34 -18.29 -18.27
CA LEU A 209 13.76 -17.87 -17.00
C LEU A 209 12.82 -18.95 -16.48
N ASN A 210 12.86 -19.20 -15.16
CA ASN A 210 11.80 -19.91 -14.47
C ASN A 210 10.83 -18.90 -13.82
N ALA A 211 9.52 -19.16 -13.93
CA ALA A 211 8.48 -18.31 -13.38
C ALA A 211 7.48 -19.12 -12.56
N SER A 212 6.80 -18.48 -11.62
CA SER A 212 5.79 -19.12 -10.77
C SER A 212 6.35 -20.32 -9.99
N MET A 213 7.40 -20.06 -9.21
CA MET A 213 8.14 -21.04 -8.39
C MET A 213 7.27 -21.86 -7.42
N LEU A 214 6.12 -21.29 -7.03
CA LEU A 214 5.09 -21.94 -6.19
C LEU A 214 4.08 -22.78 -7.00
N GLY A 215 4.30 -23.01 -8.30
CA GLY A 215 3.35 -23.73 -9.16
C GLY A 215 1.99 -23.04 -9.26
N MET A 216 1.96 -21.71 -9.42
CA MET A 216 0.74 -20.88 -9.40
C MET A 216 -0.08 -21.05 -8.10
N GLY A 217 0.59 -21.21 -6.95
CA GLY A 217 -0.02 -21.35 -5.62
C GLY A 217 -0.14 -22.80 -5.12
N LEU A 218 0.10 -23.79 -5.99
CA LEU A 218 0.02 -25.21 -5.68
C LEU A 218 0.96 -25.66 -4.55
N LEU A 219 2.11 -24.99 -4.39
CA LEU A 219 3.14 -25.27 -3.38
C LEU A 219 3.11 -24.26 -2.23
N THR A 220 1.92 -23.86 -1.79
CA THR A 220 1.71 -23.07 -0.58
C THR A 220 1.05 -23.91 0.50
N THR A 221 1.26 -23.56 1.76
CA THR A 221 0.64 -24.23 2.94
C THR A 221 -0.89 -24.19 2.91
N ARG A 222 -1.49 -23.29 2.11
CA ARG A 222 -2.94 -23.17 1.85
C ARG A 222 -3.42 -23.96 0.62
N GLY A 223 -2.51 -24.35 -0.28
CA GLY A 223 -2.85 -24.94 -1.57
C GLY A 223 -3.67 -24.00 -2.48
N VAL A 224 -4.34 -24.58 -3.49
CA VAL A 224 -5.15 -23.84 -4.47
C VAL A 224 -6.65 -24.00 -4.27
N ASP A 225 -7.11 -25.01 -3.51
CA ASP A 225 -8.53 -25.33 -3.34
C ASP A 225 -9.28 -24.33 -2.43
N ASP A 226 -8.60 -23.75 -1.43
CA ASP A 226 -9.15 -22.69 -0.59
C ASP A 226 -8.92 -21.30 -1.19
N GLY A 227 -9.53 -20.94 -2.33
CA GLY A 227 -9.45 -19.56 -2.85
C GLY A 227 -9.87 -19.36 -4.31
N PRO A 228 -9.60 -18.17 -4.89
CA PRO A 228 -9.93 -17.87 -6.29
C PRO A 228 -9.35 -18.89 -7.28
N MET A 229 -8.14 -19.37 -6.98
CA MET A 229 -7.38 -20.35 -7.77
C MET A 229 -8.12 -21.69 -7.94
N ALA A 230 -8.98 -22.08 -7.01
CA ALA A 230 -9.68 -23.36 -7.04
C ALA A 230 -10.47 -23.59 -8.33
N THR A 231 -11.03 -22.49 -8.85
CA THR A 231 -11.92 -22.43 -10.03
C THR A 231 -11.20 -22.54 -11.37
N TRP A 232 -9.91 -22.23 -11.43
CA TRP A 232 -9.17 -22.13 -12.70
C TRP A 232 -7.84 -22.89 -12.74
N HIS A 233 -7.29 -23.31 -11.59
CA HIS A 233 -5.96 -23.92 -11.55
C HIS A 233 -5.94 -25.31 -12.21
N PRO A 234 -5.06 -25.56 -13.19
CA PRO A 234 -5.11 -26.75 -14.05
C PRO A 234 -4.66 -28.06 -13.37
N ALA A 235 -4.09 -28.02 -12.16
CA ALA A 235 -3.69 -29.24 -11.45
C ALA A 235 -4.92 -30.14 -11.14
N PRO A 236 -4.90 -31.43 -11.50
CA PRO A 236 -5.98 -32.36 -11.15
C PRO A 236 -6.04 -32.59 -9.63
N PRO A 237 -7.21 -32.96 -9.05
CA PRO A 237 -7.38 -33.06 -7.59
C PRO A 237 -6.36 -33.95 -6.87
N ALA A 238 -5.90 -35.04 -7.50
CA ALA A 238 -4.89 -35.92 -6.94
C ALA A 238 -3.47 -35.29 -6.91
N LEU A 239 -3.15 -34.38 -7.84
CA LEU A 239 -1.93 -33.56 -7.78
C LEU A 239 -2.06 -32.48 -6.70
N ARG A 240 -3.24 -31.85 -6.57
CA ARG A 240 -3.53 -30.87 -5.51
C ARG A 240 -3.34 -31.50 -4.12
N GLY A 241 -3.93 -32.66 -3.88
CA GLY A 241 -3.74 -33.45 -2.65
C GLY A 241 -2.28 -33.82 -2.39
N ALA A 242 -1.58 -34.38 -3.39
CA ALA A 242 -0.17 -34.74 -3.24
C ALA A 242 0.76 -33.54 -2.95
N CYS A 243 0.40 -32.33 -3.36
CA CYS A 243 1.13 -31.10 -3.00
C CYS A 243 0.73 -30.56 -1.62
N HIS A 244 -0.54 -30.67 -1.24
CA HIS A 244 -1.04 -30.34 0.11
C HIS A 244 -0.36 -31.21 1.19
N ASP A 245 -0.17 -32.51 0.94
CA ASP A 245 0.49 -33.42 1.88
C ASP A 245 1.95 -33.02 2.19
N LEU A 246 2.62 -32.30 1.26
CA LEU A 246 3.95 -31.73 1.52
C LEU A 246 3.94 -30.63 2.59
N ALA A 247 2.81 -29.95 2.79
CA ALA A 247 2.69 -28.92 3.82
C ALA A 247 2.76 -29.51 5.23
N ALA A 248 2.22 -30.72 5.43
CA ALA A 248 2.40 -31.47 6.67
C ALA A 248 3.88 -31.85 6.88
N MET A 249 4.56 -32.31 5.84
CA MET A 249 5.99 -32.68 5.89
C MET A 249 6.92 -31.50 6.15
N ALA A 250 6.54 -30.28 5.72
CA ALA A 250 7.23 -29.04 6.07
C ALA A 250 6.97 -28.68 7.55
N ALA A 251 5.71 -28.73 7.99
CA ALA A 251 5.31 -28.40 9.36
C ALA A 251 5.93 -29.34 10.41
N GLU A 252 6.11 -30.63 10.10
CA GLU A 252 6.86 -31.59 10.95
C GLU A 252 8.31 -31.16 11.24
N ARG A 253 8.91 -30.31 10.39
CA ARG A 253 10.23 -29.72 10.59
C ARG A 253 10.20 -28.28 11.10
N GLY A 254 9.02 -27.69 11.28
CA GLY A 254 8.84 -26.30 11.70
C GLY A 254 9.09 -25.28 10.59
N GLU A 255 9.03 -25.69 9.32
CA GLU A 255 9.22 -24.85 8.12
C GLU A 255 7.88 -24.71 7.37
N ARG A 256 7.67 -23.63 6.59
CA ARG A 256 6.47 -23.47 5.74
C ARG A 256 6.70 -24.04 4.34
N LEU A 257 5.66 -24.56 3.68
CA LEU A 257 5.82 -25.19 2.35
C LEU A 257 6.30 -24.18 1.31
N GLU A 258 5.75 -22.97 1.30
CA GLU A 258 6.13 -21.91 0.37
C GLU A 258 7.59 -21.44 0.57
N GLU A 259 8.10 -21.36 1.80
CA GLU A 259 9.51 -21.05 2.08
C GLU A 259 10.44 -22.13 1.51
N VAL A 260 10.12 -23.40 1.76
CA VAL A 260 10.88 -24.56 1.26
C VAL A 260 10.85 -24.62 -0.27
N ALA A 261 9.69 -24.39 -0.89
CA ALA A 261 9.52 -24.42 -2.35
C ALA A 261 10.22 -23.25 -3.05
N ILE A 262 10.09 -22.02 -2.54
CA ILE A 262 10.81 -20.84 -3.04
C ILE A 262 12.31 -21.06 -2.91
N ARG A 263 12.80 -21.46 -1.72
CA ARG A 263 14.23 -21.66 -1.49
C ARG A 263 14.81 -22.72 -2.41
N TRP A 264 14.16 -23.87 -2.55
CA TRP A 264 14.62 -24.95 -3.42
C TRP A 264 14.66 -24.50 -4.89
N SER A 265 13.63 -23.78 -5.36
CA SER A 265 13.55 -23.28 -6.73
C SER A 265 14.66 -22.27 -7.02
N LEU A 266 14.85 -21.28 -6.15
CA LEU A 266 15.89 -20.25 -6.31
C LEU A 266 17.31 -20.81 -6.21
N ASP A 267 17.60 -21.66 -5.22
CA ASP A 267 18.94 -22.23 -5.01
C ASP A 267 19.35 -23.16 -6.17
N GLY A 268 18.41 -23.98 -6.63
CA GLY A 268 18.63 -24.86 -7.77
C GLY A 268 18.72 -24.10 -9.09
N TRP A 269 17.85 -23.12 -9.35
CA TRP A 269 17.82 -22.43 -10.66
C TRP A 269 18.96 -21.43 -10.83
N ALA A 270 19.37 -20.73 -9.77
CA ALA A 270 20.55 -19.85 -9.79
C ALA A 270 21.79 -20.55 -10.37
N ARG A 271 21.94 -21.86 -10.07
CA ARG A 271 23.01 -22.74 -10.53
C ARG A 271 22.68 -23.45 -11.84
N ALA A 272 21.57 -24.18 -11.92
CA ALA A 272 21.20 -24.97 -13.10
C ALA A 272 20.93 -24.10 -14.35
N GLY A 273 20.47 -22.88 -14.14
CA GLY A 273 20.24 -21.87 -15.16
C GLY A 273 21.48 -21.04 -15.54
N GLU A 274 22.64 -21.20 -14.89
CA GLU A 274 23.88 -20.43 -15.20
C GLU A 274 24.20 -20.33 -16.70
N PRO A 275 24.12 -21.40 -17.52
CA PRO A 275 24.41 -21.31 -18.96
C PRO A 275 23.51 -20.36 -19.75
N PHE A 276 22.38 -19.95 -19.17
CA PHE A 276 21.40 -19.00 -19.70
C PHE A 276 21.12 -17.85 -18.71
N GLY A 277 22.01 -17.66 -17.74
CA GLY A 277 21.87 -16.70 -16.66
C GLY A 277 22.35 -15.30 -17.02
N THR A 278 22.34 -14.43 -16.02
CA THR A 278 22.73 -13.03 -16.12
C THR A 278 23.96 -12.68 -15.27
N THR A 279 24.65 -11.61 -15.65
CA THR A 279 25.72 -10.92 -14.91
C THR A 279 25.24 -9.60 -14.28
N ALA A 280 24.01 -9.16 -14.57
CA ALA A 280 23.47 -7.86 -14.14
C ALA A 280 22.96 -7.88 -12.68
N TYR A 281 23.87 -8.12 -11.74
CA TYR A 281 23.60 -8.14 -10.30
C TYR A 281 24.16 -6.89 -9.58
N PRO A 282 23.57 -6.44 -8.46
CA PRO A 282 24.03 -5.23 -7.77
C PRO A 282 25.41 -5.43 -7.10
N ALA A 283 26.44 -4.77 -7.63
CA ALA A 283 27.83 -4.92 -7.15
C ALA A 283 28.00 -4.66 -5.63
N ALA A 284 27.19 -3.77 -5.05
CA ALA A 284 27.18 -3.48 -3.61
C ALA A 284 26.67 -4.65 -2.74
N ALA A 285 25.84 -5.54 -3.29
CA ALA A 285 25.35 -6.71 -2.55
C ALA A 285 26.37 -7.87 -2.52
N LEU A 286 27.46 -7.76 -3.26
CA LEU A 286 28.49 -8.79 -3.44
C LEU A 286 29.80 -8.52 -2.67
N SER A 287 29.94 -7.37 -2.00
CA SER A 287 31.20 -6.98 -1.34
C SER A 287 31.56 -7.85 -0.14
N ASP A 288 30.56 -8.33 0.60
CA ASP A 288 30.76 -9.07 1.86
C ASP A 288 30.80 -10.60 1.66
N ALA A 289 30.44 -11.09 0.48
CA ALA A 289 30.33 -12.53 0.18
C ALA A 289 31.68 -13.27 0.04
N ALA A 290 32.81 -12.57 0.11
CA ALA A 290 34.14 -13.11 -0.20
C ALA A 290 34.81 -13.87 0.97
N VAL A 291 34.07 -14.74 1.68
CA VAL A 291 34.57 -15.54 2.81
C VAL A 291 34.13 -17.01 2.73
N GLY A 292 34.60 -17.74 1.70
CA GLY A 292 34.47 -19.20 1.69
C GLY A 292 34.55 -19.90 0.32
N GLY A 293 35.77 -20.25 -0.10
CA GLY A 293 36.06 -21.46 -0.90
C GLY A 293 35.59 -21.53 -2.36
N ASP A 294 34.29 -21.44 -2.62
CA ASP A 294 33.68 -21.71 -3.91
C ASP A 294 33.95 -20.60 -4.93
N GLU A 295 34.22 -20.99 -6.18
CA GLU A 295 34.32 -20.04 -7.29
C GLU A 295 32.95 -19.38 -7.53
N ARG A 296 32.96 -18.06 -7.79
CA ARG A 296 31.73 -17.31 -8.06
C ARG A 296 31.10 -17.83 -9.36
N PRO A 297 29.80 -18.18 -9.38
CA PRO A 297 29.13 -18.52 -10.64
C PRO A 297 29.24 -17.34 -11.58
N ALA A 298 29.66 -17.61 -12.83
CA ALA A 298 29.92 -16.57 -13.82
C ALA A 298 28.63 -15.87 -14.25
N ARG A 299 27.49 -16.58 -14.16
CA ARG A 299 26.14 -16.10 -14.43
C ARG A 299 25.15 -16.72 -13.45
N ILE A 300 24.09 -16.00 -13.11
CA ILE A 300 23.02 -16.47 -12.22
C ILE A 300 21.76 -16.75 -13.03
N GLY A 301 21.19 -17.95 -12.91
CA GLY A 301 19.89 -18.29 -13.52
C GLY A 301 18.77 -17.36 -13.03
N VAL A 302 17.98 -16.82 -13.96
CA VAL A 302 17.02 -15.73 -13.69
C VAL A 302 15.66 -16.29 -13.27
N SER A 303 15.08 -15.75 -12.20
CA SER A 303 13.80 -16.19 -11.62
C SER A 303 12.74 -15.08 -11.51
N VAL A 304 11.48 -15.42 -11.77
CA VAL A 304 10.33 -14.52 -11.65
C VAL A 304 9.46 -14.90 -10.44
N MET A 305 9.38 -14.02 -9.45
CA MET A 305 8.58 -14.17 -8.23
C MET A 305 7.24 -13.44 -8.33
N GLY A 306 6.14 -14.06 -7.87
CA GLY A 306 4.85 -13.39 -7.69
C GLY A 306 4.54 -13.22 -6.21
N VAL A 307 4.15 -12.02 -5.80
CA VAL A 307 3.83 -11.66 -4.40
C VAL A 307 2.59 -10.77 -4.34
N SER A 308 1.87 -10.85 -3.22
CA SER A 308 0.62 -10.14 -2.93
C SER A 308 0.77 -9.09 -1.82
N ALA A 309 1.79 -9.25 -0.95
CA ALA A 309 2.12 -8.36 0.16
C ALA A 309 3.58 -7.88 0.12
N VAL A 310 3.92 -6.88 0.93
CA VAL A 310 5.29 -6.33 1.02
C VAL A 310 6.19 -7.27 1.82
N GLU A 311 5.62 -7.97 2.79
CA GLU A 311 6.28 -8.94 3.66
C GLU A 311 6.79 -10.15 2.87
N GLU A 312 5.96 -10.65 1.94
CA GLU A 312 6.29 -11.75 1.00
C GLU A 312 7.44 -11.37 0.05
N LEU A 313 7.48 -10.12 -0.40
CA LEU A 313 8.58 -9.57 -1.19
C LEU A 313 9.89 -9.58 -0.40
N GLU A 314 9.87 -9.08 0.84
CA GLU A 314 11.09 -9.06 1.66
C GLU A 314 11.55 -10.48 2.06
N GLU A 315 10.62 -11.39 2.33
CA GLU A 315 10.91 -12.81 2.60
C GLU A 315 11.56 -13.49 1.39
N THR A 316 10.96 -13.35 0.20
CA THR A 316 11.51 -13.90 -1.05
C THR A 316 12.88 -13.30 -1.39
N TRP A 317 13.08 -12.00 -1.16
CA TRP A 317 14.37 -11.34 -1.37
C TRP A 317 15.46 -11.80 -0.38
N ARG A 318 15.12 -12.05 0.89
CA ARG A 318 16.03 -12.67 1.87
C ARG A 318 16.40 -14.11 1.48
N LEU A 319 15.45 -14.89 0.99
CA LEU A 319 15.70 -16.24 0.49
C LEU A 319 16.58 -16.21 -0.77
N TRP A 320 16.33 -15.29 -1.71
CA TRP A 320 17.14 -15.11 -2.91
C TRP A 320 18.58 -14.72 -2.60
N THR A 321 18.79 -13.66 -1.80
CA THR A 321 20.14 -13.22 -1.38
C THR A 321 20.91 -14.32 -0.64
N SER A 322 20.24 -15.15 0.15
CA SER A 322 20.84 -16.35 0.76
C SER A 322 21.21 -17.43 -0.27
N ALA A 323 20.32 -17.71 -1.24
CA ALA A 323 20.52 -18.73 -2.27
C ALA A 323 21.68 -18.40 -3.23
N VAL A 324 21.78 -17.14 -3.66
CA VAL A 324 22.88 -16.66 -4.54
C VAL A 324 24.18 -16.34 -3.80
N GLY A 325 24.29 -16.70 -2.51
CA GLY A 325 25.54 -16.61 -1.74
C GLY A 325 25.88 -15.21 -1.19
N LEU A 326 24.95 -14.26 -1.28
CA LEU A 326 25.14 -12.89 -0.78
C LEU A 326 24.93 -12.77 0.74
N ALA A 327 24.36 -13.80 1.37
CA ALA A 327 24.17 -13.89 2.82
C ALA A 327 24.47 -15.30 3.35
N ALA A 328 25.15 -15.38 4.50
CA ALA A 328 25.51 -16.66 5.13
C ALA A 328 24.26 -17.51 5.47
N ALA A 329 24.29 -18.79 5.07
CA ALA A 329 23.09 -19.63 4.95
C ALA A 329 23.13 -20.89 5.84
N PRO A 330 22.92 -20.79 7.17
CA PRO A 330 23.13 -21.89 8.14
C PRO A 330 22.08 -23.02 8.11
N ARG A 331 21.30 -23.17 7.02
CA ARG A 331 20.28 -24.23 6.82
C ARG A 331 20.14 -24.65 5.34
N ARG A 332 21.15 -24.40 4.48
CA ARG A 332 21.06 -24.72 3.04
C ARG A 332 20.85 -26.21 2.81
N ASP A 333 21.67 -27.02 3.47
CA ASP A 333 21.76 -28.46 3.22
C ASP A 333 20.61 -29.24 3.88
N ASP A 334 20.10 -28.77 5.02
CA ASP A 334 18.93 -29.34 5.70
C ASP A 334 17.68 -29.32 4.82
N ILE A 335 17.41 -28.17 4.17
CA ILE A 335 16.26 -28.00 3.28
C ILE A 335 16.48 -28.76 1.97
N ALA A 336 17.71 -28.79 1.44
CA ALA A 336 18.03 -29.62 0.28
C ALA A 336 17.83 -31.12 0.55
N ALA A 337 18.20 -31.60 1.75
CA ALA A 337 17.98 -32.97 2.20
C ALA A 337 16.48 -33.27 2.42
N LEU A 338 15.74 -32.38 3.10
CA LEU A 338 14.29 -32.53 3.29
C LEU A 338 13.54 -32.68 1.96
N VAL A 339 13.89 -31.87 0.96
CA VAL A 339 13.27 -31.95 -0.37
C VAL A 339 13.70 -33.24 -1.11
N ARG A 340 14.99 -33.58 -1.09
CA ARG A 340 15.55 -34.75 -1.77
C ARG A 340 15.05 -36.09 -1.20
N ASP A 341 15.02 -36.21 0.12
CA ASP A 341 14.89 -37.50 0.82
C ASP A 341 13.45 -37.76 1.34
N VAL A 342 12.61 -36.72 1.46
CA VAL A 342 11.23 -36.84 1.95
C VAL A 342 10.22 -36.35 0.90
N MET A 343 10.29 -35.08 0.50
CA MET A 343 9.21 -34.45 -0.29
C MET A 343 9.17 -34.95 -1.75
N ARG A 344 10.28 -34.95 -2.50
CA ARG A 344 10.26 -35.44 -3.90
C ARG A 344 9.95 -36.94 -4.02
N PRO A 345 10.37 -37.82 -3.09
CA PRO A 345 9.92 -39.22 -3.06
C PRO A 345 8.41 -39.36 -2.82
N SER A 346 7.83 -38.61 -1.87
CA SER A 346 6.41 -38.75 -1.51
C SER A 346 5.43 -38.39 -2.62
N LEU A 347 5.80 -37.48 -3.53
CA LEU A 347 5.02 -37.14 -4.73
C LEU A 347 4.78 -38.34 -5.67
N GLY A 348 5.59 -39.40 -5.61
CA GLY A 348 5.42 -40.61 -6.42
C GLY A 348 5.29 -40.32 -7.92
N ALA A 349 4.15 -40.67 -8.52
CA ALA A 349 3.84 -40.43 -9.93
C ALA A 349 3.58 -38.95 -10.29
N TRP A 350 3.35 -38.08 -9.30
CA TRP A 350 3.16 -36.64 -9.49
C TRP A 350 4.46 -35.84 -9.55
N LYS A 351 5.60 -36.47 -9.22
CA LYS A 351 6.92 -35.86 -9.35
C LYS A 351 7.27 -35.65 -10.83
N ASP A 352 7.62 -34.43 -11.20
CA ASP A 352 7.92 -34.01 -12.58
C ASP A 352 6.71 -34.11 -13.54
N TYR A 353 5.50 -34.34 -13.02
CA TYR A 353 4.25 -34.31 -13.79
C TYR A 353 3.95 -32.90 -14.32
N SER A 354 3.60 -32.83 -15.60
CA SER A 354 3.07 -31.63 -16.26
C SER A 354 1.66 -31.94 -16.75
N TRP A 355 0.70 -31.05 -16.53
CA TRP A 355 -0.65 -31.15 -17.10
C TRP A 355 -0.66 -30.77 -18.59
N GLU A 356 -1.76 -31.07 -19.28
CA GLU A 356 -1.97 -30.69 -20.67
C GLU A 356 -2.19 -29.16 -20.80
N SER A 357 -1.52 -28.52 -21.75
CA SER A 357 -1.63 -27.10 -22.07
C SER A 357 -1.48 -26.93 -23.58
N GLY A 358 -2.40 -26.20 -24.22
CA GLY A 358 -2.49 -26.12 -25.68
C GLY A 358 -2.85 -27.46 -26.35
N GLY A 359 -2.32 -27.70 -27.55
CA GLY A 359 -2.48 -28.97 -28.29
C GLY A 359 -3.76 -29.10 -29.13
N GLU A 360 -3.92 -30.25 -29.81
CA GLU A 360 -5.00 -30.49 -30.81
C GLU A 360 -6.43 -30.40 -30.24
N ALA A 361 -6.60 -30.57 -28.93
CA ALA A 361 -7.89 -30.45 -28.25
C ALA A 361 -8.29 -28.99 -27.95
N PHE A 362 -7.36 -28.04 -28.05
CA PHE A 362 -7.64 -26.63 -27.83
C PHE A 362 -8.23 -25.97 -29.08
N VAL A 363 -9.26 -25.15 -28.89
CA VAL A 363 -9.89 -24.36 -29.96
C VAL A 363 -9.84 -22.88 -29.55
N ASN A 364 -9.07 -22.08 -30.29
CA ASN A 364 -9.08 -20.63 -30.17
C ASN A 364 -10.48 -20.11 -30.53
N THR A 365 -11.17 -19.45 -29.58
CA THR A 365 -12.55 -19.00 -29.80
C THR A 365 -12.63 -17.78 -30.71
N ARG A 366 -11.52 -17.05 -30.88
CA ARG A 366 -11.45 -15.81 -31.66
C ARG A 366 -11.52 -16.08 -33.16
N GLN A 367 -12.65 -15.72 -33.78
CA GLN A 367 -12.90 -15.99 -35.21
C GLN A 367 -12.24 -14.99 -36.17
N VAL A 368 -11.89 -13.78 -35.70
CA VAL A 368 -11.30 -12.71 -36.52
C VAL A 368 -9.94 -12.34 -35.94
N HIS A 369 -8.89 -12.66 -36.69
CA HIS A 369 -7.50 -12.35 -36.34
C HIS A 369 -7.07 -11.03 -37.01
N GLY A 370 -6.26 -10.22 -36.33
CA GLY A 370 -5.75 -8.95 -36.86
C GLY A 370 -6.72 -7.77 -36.84
N ALA A 371 -7.91 -7.95 -36.27
CA ALA A 371 -8.82 -6.84 -36.01
C ALA A 371 -8.27 -5.92 -34.91
N VAL A 372 -7.73 -4.77 -35.32
CA VAL A 372 -7.33 -3.68 -34.43
C VAL A 372 -8.59 -2.93 -33.96
N PRO A 373 -8.80 -2.69 -32.66
CA PRO A 373 -9.93 -1.90 -32.18
C PRO A 373 -9.84 -0.45 -32.64
N HIS A 374 -10.99 0.17 -32.94
CA HIS A 374 -11.07 1.62 -33.09
C HIS A 374 -11.13 2.26 -31.68
N ASP A 375 -9.96 2.57 -31.13
CA ASP A 375 -9.79 3.22 -29.83
C ASP A 375 -8.66 4.27 -29.84
N ASP A 376 -8.55 5.06 -28.78
CA ASP A 376 -7.55 6.11 -28.59
C ASP A 376 -6.11 5.64 -28.84
N VAL A 377 -5.79 4.36 -28.59
CA VAL A 377 -4.46 3.79 -28.83
C VAL A 377 -4.24 3.55 -30.31
N ALA A 378 -5.23 2.97 -31.00
CA ALA A 378 -5.13 2.74 -32.44
C ALA A 378 -5.09 4.06 -33.24
N GLU A 379 -5.78 5.10 -32.78
CA GLU A 379 -5.68 6.45 -33.36
C GLU A 379 -4.31 7.09 -33.05
N LYS A 380 -3.92 7.18 -31.77
CA LYS A 380 -2.65 7.80 -31.32
C LYS A 380 -1.41 7.20 -32.00
N TRP A 381 -1.40 5.89 -32.22
CA TRP A 381 -0.28 5.18 -32.82
C TRP A 381 -0.44 4.92 -34.32
N ALA A 382 -1.46 5.51 -34.96
CA ALA A 382 -1.77 5.40 -36.39
C ALA A 382 -1.83 3.95 -36.90
N LEU A 383 -2.57 3.10 -36.18
CA LEU A 383 -2.69 1.65 -36.45
C LEU A 383 -3.92 1.28 -37.28
N LEU A 384 -4.82 2.25 -37.52
CA LEU A 384 -5.99 2.08 -38.38
C LEU A 384 -5.60 2.31 -39.85
N SER A 385 -5.98 1.39 -40.74
CA SER A 385 -5.76 1.52 -42.19
C SER A 385 -6.62 2.64 -42.77
N THR A 386 -6.02 3.58 -43.48
CA THR A 386 -6.68 4.77 -44.07
C THR A 386 -7.44 4.49 -45.37
N GLU A 387 -8.08 3.33 -45.49
CA GLU A 387 -8.85 2.92 -46.67
C GLU A 387 -10.25 2.40 -46.27
N ALA A 388 -11.21 2.52 -47.18
CA ALA A 388 -12.62 2.14 -47.03
C ALA A 388 -13.49 2.99 -46.07
N VAL A 389 -13.57 4.30 -46.33
CA VAL A 389 -14.85 5.04 -46.17
C VAL A 389 -15.35 5.44 -47.55
N ASP A 390 -15.92 4.46 -48.26
CA ASP A 390 -16.92 4.70 -49.30
C ASP A 390 -17.84 3.46 -49.35
N GLY A 391 -19.15 3.67 -49.36
CA GLY A 391 -20.10 2.65 -48.89
C GLY A 391 -21.13 2.20 -49.92
N SER A 392 -20.93 1.03 -50.53
CA SER A 392 -22.01 0.32 -51.24
C SER A 392 -21.73 -1.18 -51.48
N GLU A 393 -22.80 -1.97 -51.34
CA GLU A 393 -23.05 -3.28 -51.97
C GLU A 393 -22.25 -4.56 -51.62
N SER A 394 -23.02 -5.48 -51.04
CA SER A 394 -23.14 -6.90 -51.43
C SER A 394 -22.23 -7.96 -50.80
N GLN A 395 -22.82 -9.15 -50.67
CA GLN A 395 -22.26 -10.35 -50.07
C GLN A 395 -21.51 -11.18 -51.12
N HIS A 396 -20.30 -11.68 -50.82
CA HIS A 396 -19.85 -13.01 -51.27
C HIS A 396 -18.60 -13.48 -50.51
N LEU A 397 -18.55 -14.79 -50.19
CA LEU A 397 -17.33 -15.44 -49.66
C LEU A 397 -16.44 -15.93 -50.82
N PRO A 398 -15.11 -15.72 -50.77
CA PRO A 398 -14.14 -16.49 -51.54
C PRO A 398 -13.93 -17.90 -50.95
N ARG A 399 -13.57 -18.87 -51.81
CA ARG A 399 -13.21 -20.23 -51.41
C ARG A 399 -11.69 -20.42 -51.33
N ALA A 400 -11.29 -21.47 -50.61
CA ALA A 400 -9.93 -21.96 -50.42
C ALA A 400 -9.04 -22.01 -51.68
N ILE A 401 -7.74 -21.78 -51.47
CA ILE A 401 -6.67 -22.11 -52.41
C ILE A 401 -5.93 -23.34 -51.87
N ARG A 402 -5.58 -24.30 -52.74
CA ARG A 402 -4.78 -25.49 -52.42
C ARG A 402 -3.33 -25.34 -52.89
N CYS A 403 -2.45 -26.12 -52.28
CA CYS A 403 -1.02 -26.19 -52.58
C CYS A 403 -0.73 -26.57 -54.04
N LEU A 404 0.46 -26.16 -54.51
CA LEU A 404 1.16 -26.81 -55.61
C LEU A 404 2.67 -26.83 -55.31
N ASP A 405 3.20 -28.01 -55.00
CA ASP A 405 4.64 -28.26 -54.93
C ASP A 405 5.26 -28.31 -56.33
N SER A 406 6.54 -27.98 -56.44
CA SER A 406 7.39 -28.55 -57.50
C SER A 406 8.85 -28.69 -57.05
N HIS A 407 9.37 -29.92 -57.15
CA HIS A 407 10.79 -30.23 -56.89
C HIS A 407 11.68 -29.84 -58.08
N SER A 408 12.95 -29.48 -57.81
CA SER A 408 14.15 -30.26 -58.22
C SER A 408 15.45 -29.44 -58.10
N GLY A 409 16.63 -30.07 -58.26
CA GLY A 409 17.75 -29.33 -58.90
C GLY A 409 19.12 -29.18 -58.21
N LEU A 410 19.66 -30.20 -57.52
CA LEU A 410 21.10 -30.55 -57.52
C LEU A 410 22.23 -29.48 -57.32
N LYS A 411 22.92 -29.59 -56.18
CA LYS A 411 24.40 -29.64 -56.01
C LYS A 411 25.32 -28.42 -56.31
N ALA A 412 25.84 -27.87 -55.19
CA ALA A 412 27.28 -27.78 -54.82
C ALA A 412 28.28 -26.88 -55.59
N GLY A 413 29.05 -26.05 -54.87
CA GLY A 413 30.24 -25.36 -55.41
C GLY A 413 30.95 -24.37 -54.47
N LYS A 414 32.01 -24.82 -53.80
CA LYS A 414 32.95 -24.06 -52.93
C LYS A 414 33.31 -22.62 -53.38
N GLY A 415 33.38 -21.68 -52.43
CA GLY A 415 34.69 -21.10 -52.06
C GLY A 415 34.96 -19.58 -52.17
N ARG A 416 35.27 -18.97 -51.02
CA ARG A 416 36.33 -17.95 -50.76
C ARG A 416 36.33 -16.57 -51.48
N SER A 417 36.24 -15.54 -50.62
CA SER A 417 37.26 -14.47 -50.45
C SER A 417 37.21 -13.14 -51.24
N ALA A 418 36.75 -12.09 -50.52
CA ALA A 418 37.43 -10.80 -50.29
C ALA A 418 37.45 -9.64 -51.34
N LYS A 419 37.01 -8.47 -50.82
CA LYS A 419 37.60 -7.11 -50.91
C LYS A 419 37.59 -6.27 -52.22
N GLN A 420 36.83 -5.15 -52.11
CA GLN A 420 37.23 -3.74 -52.36
C GLN A 420 37.28 -3.12 -53.78
N ALA A 421 36.49 -2.03 -53.90
CA ALA A 421 36.84 -0.69 -54.43
C ALA A 421 36.69 -0.30 -55.94
N SER A 422 35.56 0.37 -56.23
CA SER A 422 35.42 1.78 -56.71
C SER A 422 36.10 2.32 -58.00
N LYS A 423 35.26 2.83 -58.94
CA LYS A 423 35.45 3.88 -60.01
C LYS A 423 34.03 4.21 -60.60
N GLN A 424 33.66 5.27 -61.34
CA GLN A 424 34.17 6.61 -61.78
C GLN A 424 32.91 7.51 -62.07
N LEU A 425 32.87 8.86 -62.05
CA LEU A 425 33.29 9.90 -63.04
C LEU A 425 32.74 9.69 -64.49
N VAL A 426 32.20 10.67 -65.27
CA VAL A 426 32.14 12.17 -65.12
C VAL A 426 31.14 12.87 -66.11
N ASP A 427 30.66 14.10 -65.79
CA ASP A 427 30.12 15.28 -66.58
C ASP A 427 29.02 15.11 -67.69
N GLN A 428 28.20 16.12 -68.12
CA GLN A 428 28.44 17.57 -68.44
C GLN A 428 27.22 18.55 -68.34
N ASP A 429 27.51 19.84 -68.07
CA ASP A 429 27.03 21.15 -68.62
C ASP A 429 25.80 21.26 -69.57
N PHE A 430 25.02 22.38 -69.67
CA PHE A 430 24.84 23.66 -68.91
C PHE A 430 23.38 24.19 -69.20
N VAL A 431 22.88 25.44 -69.39
CA VAL A 431 23.29 26.87 -69.58
C VAL A 431 22.09 27.80 -69.15
N GLY A 432 22.28 29.06 -68.71
CA GLY A 432 21.26 30.15 -68.87
C GLY A 432 21.05 31.15 -67.70
N LEU A 433 20.81 32.45 -68.00
CA LEU A 433 20.66 33.60 -67.05
C LEU A 433 19.54 34.58 -67.53
N PRO A 434 18.92 35.49 -66.71
CA PRO A 434 19.56 36.57 -65.93
C PRO A 434 18.91 36.90 -64.54
N ALA A 435 19.27 38.04 -63.91
CA ALA A 435 18.97 38.38 -62.49
C ALA A 435 18.57 39.86 -62.20
N VAL A 436 17.97 40.13 -61.01
CA VAL A 436 17.72 41.47 -60.39
C VAL A 436 17.86 41.39 -58.84
N HIS A 437 18.05 42.53 -58.15
CA HIS A 437 18.56 42.72 -56.76
C HIS A 437 17.55 42.81 -55.58
N ARG A 438 18.14 42.73 -54.36
CA ARG A 438 17.81 43.33 -53.02
C ARG A 438 17.24 42.35 -51.97
N GLY A 439 17.74 42.28 -50.72
CA GLY A 439 19.00 42.79 -50.12
C GLY A 439 18.98 42.95 -48.58
N SER A 440 20.16 42.86 -47.93
CA SER A 440 20.44 43.09 -46.46
C SER A 440 19.92 41.98 -45.51
N SER A 441 20.48 41.64 -44.33
CA SER A 441 21.75 41.93 -43.60
C SER A 441 21.78 41.08 -42.29
N VAL A 442 22.87 40.72 -41.58
CA VAL A 442 24.34 40.86 -41.76
C VAL A 442 25.11 39.71 -41.02
N MET A 443 26.19 39.96 -40.28
CA MET A 443 27.13 39.02 -39.62
C MET A 443 26.76 38.73 -38.13
N ALA A 444 27.25 37.72 -37.38
CA ALA A 444 28.28 36.66 -37.50
C ALA A 444 29.66 36.86 -36.80
N MET A 445 29.97 35.93 -35.86
CA MET A 445 31.31 35.31 -35.62
C MET A 445 32.37 36.18 -34.82
N PRO A 446 33.61 35.71 -34.49
CA PRO A 446 34.02 35.48 -33.07
C PRO A 446 35.47 35.94 -32.71
N TRP A 447 36.05 35.56 -31.53
CA TRP A 447 37.42 34.96 -31.34
C TRP A 447 37.89 34.84 -29.87
N SER A 448 39.13 34.40 -29.63
CA SER A 448 39.68 33.80 -28.39
C SER A 448 41.15 34.20 -28.09
N ILE A 449 41.77 33.57 -27.06
CA ILE A 449 43.23 33.48 -26.71
C ILE A 449 43.77 34.43 -25.59
N ASN A 450 44.03 33.86 -24.39
CA ASN A 450 45.31 33.74 -23.62
C ASN A 450 46.52 34.72 -23.86
N PRO A 451 47.57 34.77 -22.98
CA PRO A 451 47.65 34.81 -21.50
C PRO A 451 48.77 35.76 -20.92
N LYS A 452 49.05 35.68 -19.59
CA LYS A 452 50.34 35.94 -18.85
C LYS A 452 50.73 37.32 -18.24
N THR A 453 51.29 37.20 -17.01
CA THR A 453 52.47 37.87 -16.37
C THR A 453 52.45 39.26 -15.65
N VAL A 454 52.81 39.19 -14.34
CA VAL A 454 53.81 39.99 -13.58
C VAL A 454 53.40 41.20 -12.68
N LEU A 455 54.10 41.22 -11.53
CA LEU A 455 54.26 42.14 -10.37
C LEU A 455 54.50 43.65 -10.69
N PRO A 456 54.47 44.63 -9.73
CA PRO A 456 54.91 44.53 -8.31
C PRO A 456 54.14 45.33 -7.21
N CYS A 457 54.74 45.37 -6.00
CA CYS A 457 54.28 45.98 -4.73
C CYS A 457 54.72 47.47 -4.58
N PRO A 458 54.23 48.22 -3.56
CA PRO A 458 55.18 48.66 -2.52
C PRO A 458 54.67 48.82 -1.05
N CYS A 459 55.45 48.27 -0.11
CA CYS A 459 55.94 48.83 1.18
C CYS A 459 55.04 49.53 2.23
N ARG A 460 55.07 49.00 3.48
CA ARG A 460 55.44 49.64 4.80
C ARG A 460 54.79 48.84 5.97
N GLU A 461 55.33 48.67 7.19
CA GLU A 461 56.67 48.95 7.77
C GLU A 461 56.93 48.11 9.05
N ARG A 462 58.21 47.72 9.29
CA ARG A 462 58.91 47.40 10.58
C ARG A 462 58.29 46.39 11.60
N GLY A 463 59.09 45.36 11.97
CA GLY A 463 58.96 44.57 13.23
C GLY A 463 59.79 45.20 14.37
N PRO A 464 60.60 44.45 15.18
CA PRO A 464 60.77 42.99 15.29
C PRO A 464 60.93 42.44 16.75
N ARG A 465 61.06 41.11 16.94
CA ARG A 465 62.12 40.44 17.75
C ARG A 465 62.01 38.89 17.80
N GLN A 466 63.13 38.25 18.17
CA GLN A 466 63.47 36.82 18.25
C GLN A 466 64.54 36.68 19.37
N PRO A 467 65.25 35.55 19.66
CA PRO A 467 65.06 34.12 19.33
C PRO A 467 65.36 33.15 20.54
N THR A 468 65.63 31.86 20.26
CA THR A 468 66.43 30.84 21.03
C THR A 468 65.72 29.97 22.11
N ARG A 469 66.09 28.69 22.37
CA ARG A 469 67.14 27.79 21.80
C ARG A 469 66.91 26.27 22.08
N HIS A 470 67.68 25.41 21.39
CA HIS A 470 67.95 23.96 21.64
C HIS A 470 66.81 22.94 21.31
N GLU A 471 66.96 21.60 21.13
CA GLU A 471 68.00 20.63 20.61
C GLU A 471 67.84 19.24 21.33
N GLN A 472 68.33 18.04 20.91
CA GLN A 472 69.23 17.62 19.81
C GLN A 472 69.05 16.11 19.38
N SER A 473 68.85 15.84 18.07
CA SER A 473 69.40 14.69 17.26
C SER A 473 69.14 13.16 17.50
N SER A 474 69.36 12.37 16.41
CA SER A 474 69.51 10.89 16.27
C SER A 474 68.21 10.01 16.35
N ALA A 475 67.86 9.07 15.44
CA ALA A 475 68.47 7.88 14.77
C ALA A 475 68.09 6.54 15.48
N SER A 476 67.97 5.34 14.88
CA SER A 476 68.49 4.76 13.61
C SER A 476 67.55 3.69 12.94
N TRP A 477 68.07 2.83 12.03
CA TRP A 477 67.36 1.85 11.17
C TRP A 477 67.54 0.36 11.60
N GLY A 478 66.75 -0.60 11.05
CA GLY A 478 67.25 -1.99 10.81
C GLY A 478 66.26 -3.20 10.77
N HIS A 479 66.09 -3.80 9.56
CA HIS A 479 65.67 -5.16 9.12
C HIS A 479 65.21 -6.34 10.05
N LEU A 480 64.20 -7.09 9.55
CA LEU A 480 64.10 -8.56 9.18
C LEU A 480 65.23 -9.57 9.61
N PRO A 481 65.03 -10.93 9.67
CA PRO A 481 64.02 -11.76 8.95
C PRO A 481 63.43 -13.06 9.63
N SER A 482 62.38 -13.62 8.99
CA SER A 482 62.09 -15.05 8.63
C SER A 482 62.21 -16.31 9.54
N VAL A 483 61.22 -17.22 9.40
CA VAL A 483 61.29 -18.66 8.93
C VAL A 483 60.97 -19.89 9.86
N THR A 484 60.05 -20.76 9.35
CA THR A 484 59.75 -22.22 9.57
C THR A 484 59.48 -22.89 10.93
N GLY A 485 58.53 -23.85 10.93
CA GLY A 485 58.72 -25.19 11.54
C GLY A 485 57.50 -25.88 12.21
N ASP A 486 56.85 -26.84 11.51
CA ASP A 486 56.51 -28.25 11.87
C ASP A 486 56.25 -28.70 13.35
N ILE A 487 55.51 -29.77 13.70
CA ILE A 487 54.36 -30.57 13.15
C ILE A 487 53.97 -31.64 14.23
N SER A 488 52.93 -32.49 13.98
CA SER A 488 52.70 -33.86 14.55
C SER A 488 52.07 -34.14 15.95
N GLU A 489 51.11 -35.09 15.94
CA GLU A 489 50.89 -36.24 16.88
C GLU A 489 50.18 -36.08 18.27
N ILE A 490 49.34 -37.03 18.79
CA ILE A 490 48.61 -38.19 18.19
C ILE A 490 47.43 -38.76 19.06
N SER A 491 46.48 -39.47 18.42
CA SER A 491 45.60 -40.61 18.87
C SER A 491 44.51 -40.58 19.97
N MET A 492 43.30 -41.07 19.57
CA MET A 492 42.40 -42.10 20.18
C MET A 492 41.69 -41.83 21.54
N GLU A 493 40.51 -42.40 21.88
CA GLU A 493 39.79 -43.65 21.49
C GLU A 493 38.27 -43.47 21.14
N TRP A 494 37.53 -44.57 20.93
CA TRP A 494 36.08 -44.67 20.66
C TRP A 494 35.46 -45.87 21.42
N GLY A 495 34.16 -45.85 21.82
CA GLY A 495 33.54 -47.04 22.43
C GLY A 495 32.02 -47.04 22.73
N ALA A 496 31.33 -48.00 22.09
CA ALA A 496 30.09 -48.70 22.52
C ALA A 496 28.69 -48.01 22.43
N PHE A 497 27.67 -48.90 22.44
CA PHE A 497 26.25 -48.68 22.10
C PHE A 497 25.32 -48.88 23.31
N GLY A 498 24.10 -48.31 23.26
CA GLY A 498 22.99 -48.68 24.14
C GLY A 498 21.69 -47.94 23.81
N ALA A 499 20.55 -48.63 23.76
CA ALA A 499 19.27 -48.03 23.39
C ALA A 499 18.08 -48.62 24.18
N THR A 500 17.22 -47.75 24.75
CA THR A 500 15.74 -47.84 24.90
C THR A 500 15.22 -46.87 25.99
N GLY A 501 13.97 -46.39 25.87
CA GLY A 501 13.12 -46.18 27.06
C GLY A 501 12.83 -44.76 27.61
N CYS A 502 11.97 -44.00 26.91
CA CYS A 502 10.95 -43.09 27.50
C CYS A 502 11.28 -41.90 28.46
N ARG A 503 10.85 -40.70 28.01
CA ARG A 503 10.21 -39.57 28.75
C ARG A 503 11.05 -38.56 29.58
N ASN A 504 10.98 -37.32 29.08
CA ASN A 504 10.86 -36.04 29.82
C ASN A 504 12.09 -35.43 30.54
N ALA A 505 11.91 -34.15 30.90
CA ALA A 505 12.79 -33.22 31.63
C ALA A 505 13.93 -32.56 30.82
N TRP A 506 13.81 -31.23 30.64
CA TRP A 506 14.82 -30.35 30.04
C TRP A 506 15.98 -30.04 31.00
N SER A 507 17.19 -29.87 30.45
CA SER A 507 18.24 -28.96 30.94
C SER A 507 19.06 -28.50 29.73
N LEU A 508 19.11 -27.22 29.36
CA LEU A 508 19.94 -26.12 29.89
C LEU A 508 21.45 -26.25 29.55
N GLU A 509 22.02 -25.13 29.08
CA GLU A 509 23.33 -24.96 28.40
C GLU A 509 23.33 -25.43 26.92
N THR A 510 23.78 -24.64 25.93
CA THR A 510 25.06 -23.91 25.87
C THR A 510 24.95 -22.44 25.40
N GLY A 511 24.74 -21.52 26.33
CA GLY A 511 24.67 -20.07 26.07
C GLY A 511 26.01 -19.31 26.12
N ARG A 512 27.12 -19.87 25.63
CA ARG A 512 28.49 -19.30 25.79
C ARG A 512 29.35 -19.34 24.52
N GLY A 513 29.02 -18.53 23.52
CA GLY A 513 29.85 -18.32 22.33
C GLY A 513 29.90 -16.87 21.84
N ILE A 514 28.73 -16.26 21.63
CA ILE A 514 28.59 -14.94 20.97
C ILE A 514 28.86 -13.78 21.97
N LEU A 515 30.10 -13.70 22.47
CA LEU A 515 30.60 -12.58 23.28
C LEU A 515 32.07 -12.22 23.07
N ALA A 516 32.88 -13.07 22.45
CA ALA A 516 34.27 -12.74 22.14
C ALA A 516 34.36 -11.61 21.09
N ILE A 517 33.62 -11.73 20.00
CA ILE A 517 33.79 -10.92 18.77
C ILE A 517 33.40 -9.44 18.99
N HIS A 518 32.28 -9.15 19.66
CA HIS A 518 31.83 -7.77 19.86
C HIS A 518 32.75 -6.95 20.82
N ARG A 519 33.66 -7.59 21.56
CA ARG A 519 34.65 -6.88 22.40
C ARG A 519 35.86 -6.35 21.62
N GLN A 520 36.03 -6.71 20.35
CA GLN A 520 37.25 -6.42 19.59
C GLN A 520 37.15 -5.19 18.67
N LEU A 521 35.94 -4.77 18.27
CA LEU A 521 35.75 -3.61 17.39
C LEU A 521 35.60 -2.26 18.12
N SER A 522 35.06 -2.24 19.34
CA SER A 522 34.82 -1.00 20.11
C SER A 522 36.07 -0.43 20.82
N ARG A 523 37.28 -0.64 20.27
CA ARG A 523 38.57 -0.17 20.83
C ARG A 523 39.42 0.68 19.87
N ARG A 524 38.89 1.09 18.73
CA ARG A 524 39.53 2.05 17.81
C ARG A 524 38.50 2.98 17.19
N LEU A 525 38.35 4.18 17.78
CA LEU A 525 38.11 5.47 17.12
C LEU A 525 37.88 6.54 18.21
N ASP A 526 38.98 7.02 18.78
CA ASP A 526 39.03 8.18 19.66
C ASP A 526 39.52 9.36 18.82
N PHE A 527 38.81 10.49 18.80
CA PHE A 527 39.31 11.76 18.23
C PHE A 527 38.75 12.95 19.00
N ARG A 528 39.65 13.89 19.34
CA ARG A 528 39.35 15.16 20.02
C ARG A 528 39.73 16.34 19.12
N HIS A 529 39.13 17.50 19.40
CA HIS A 529 39.29 18.79 18.71
C HIS A 529 38.66 18.85 17.29
N GLY A 530 38.02 19.94 16.87
CA GLY A 530 37.69 21.15 17.63
C GLY A 530 37.35 22.39 16.78
N THR A 531 36.10 22.51 16.31
CA THR A 531 35.46 23.77 15.84
C THR A 531 36.06 24.48 14.59
N PRO A 532 35.39 25.50 14.00
CA PRO A 532 34.02 25.42 13.45
C PRO A 532 33.90 26.08 12.05
N LEU A 533 32.83 25.81 11.30
CA LEU A 533 32.39 26.75 10.26
C LEU A 533 30.89 26.64 9.91
N ALA A 534 30.10 27.52 10.52
CA ALA A 534 28.73 27.80 10.13
C ALA A 534 28.56 29.33 10.05
N LEU A 535 29.03 29.94 8.97
CA LEU A 535 28.64 31.30 8.60
C LEU A 535 28.82 31.57 7.10
N LEU A 536 27.73 31.40 6.35
CA LEU A 536 27.52 32.08 5.08
C LEU A 536 26.00 32.23 4.87
N LEU A 537 25.41 33.16 5.65
CA LEU A 537 24.04 33.61 5.39
C LEU A 537 24.00 34.44 4.11
N THR A 538 22.94 34.22 3.34
CA THR A 538 22.08 35.24 2.71
C THR A 538 22.76 36.47 2.07
N ILE A 539 22.67 36.56 0.74
CA ILE A 539 21.97 37.63 -0.02
C ILE A 539 22.06 37.31 -1.52
N VAL A 540 20.95 36.82 -2.09
CA VAL A 540 20.38 37.25 -3.38
C VAL A 540 18.87 36.93 -3.30
N GLU A 541 18.03 37.97 -3.36
CA GLU A 541 16.58 37.82 -3.55
C GLU A 541 16.19 38.24 -4.98
N CYS A 542 15.00 37.79 -5.41
CA CYS A 542 14.16 38.44 -6.43
C CYS A 542 14.73 38.73 -7.85
N ALA A 543 14.93 37.67 -8.65
CA ALA A 543 14.55 37.61 -10.09
C ALA A 543 14.58 36.12 -10.53
N SER A 544 13.62 35.55 -11.27
CA SER A 544 12.58 36.12 -12.13
C SER A 544 11.24 35.35 -12.05
N LEU A 545 10.16 35.96 -12.54
CA LEU A 545 8.83 35.35 -12.70
C LEU A 545 8.52 34.99 -14.17
N SER A 546 7.50 34.15 -14.34
CA SER A 546 6.63 33.99 -15.54
C SER A 546 7.09 33.09 -16.71
N ALA A 547 6.09 32.75 -17.54
CA ALA A 547 6.08 31.82 -18.69
C ALA A 547 6.21 30.31 -18.36
N SER A 548 5.33 29.42 -18.83
CA SER A 548 4.06 29.64 -19.56
C SER A 548 3.13 28.42 -19.57
N THR A 549 1.85 28.62 -19.27
CA THR A 549 0.71 27.80 -19.71
C THR A 549 -0.13 28.58 -20.73
N PRO A 550 -0.82 27.93 -21.68
CA PRO A 550 -1.76 28.61 -22.59
C PRO A 550 -3.20 28.05 -22.56
N TYR A 551 -4.19 28.95 -22.50
CA TYR A 551 -5.65 28.76 -22.69
C TYR A 551 -6.40 27.91 -21.63
N LEU A 552 -7.69 28.16 -21.33
CA LEU A 552 -8.70 29.00 -21.98
C LEU A 552 -9.29 30.14 -21.11
N ASP A 553 -9.77 31.18 -21.81
CA ASP A 553 -10.63 32.29 -21.34
C ASP A 553 -12.12 31.85 -21.16
N HIS A 554 -13.08 32.60 -20.58
CA HIS A 554 -13.31 34.05 -20.63
C HIS A 554 -14.01 34.68 -19.40
N ALA A 555 -13.59 35.93 -19.11
CA ALA A 555 -14.39 37.12 -18.77
C ALA A 555 -15.40 37.13 -17.59
N VAL A 556 -15.09 37.95 -16.58
CA VAL A 556 -16.05 38.78 -15.83
C VAL A 556 -15.44 40.17 -15.65
N ASP A 557 -16.16 41.23 -16.02
CA ASP A 557 -15.70 42.61 -15.87
C ASP A 557 -16.26 43.30 -14.60
N VAL A 558 -15.34 43.98 -13.93
CA VAL A 558 -15.42 45.13 -13.02
C VAL A 558 -16.81 45.77 -12.73
N VAL A 559 -17.10 46.03 -11.45
CA VAL A 559 -17.41 47.40 -10.92
C VAL A 559 -17.38 47.45 -9.38
N MET A 560 -16.82 48.54 -8.84
CA MET A 560 -16.80 48.88 -7.41
C MET A 560 -17.96 49.79 -7.00
N SER A 561 -18.35 49.67 -5.73
CA SER A 561 -19.25 50.52 -4.92
C SER A 561 -19.58 51.96 -5.37
N SER A 562 -20.83 52.36 -5.15
CA SER A 562 -21.19 53.73 -4.73
C SER A 562 -22.43 53.75 -3.82
N HIS A 563 -22.74 54.90 -3.22
CA HIS A 563 -23.71 55.07 -2.12
C HIS A 563 -24.67 56.25 -2.39
N ALA A 564 -25.86 56.19 -1.77
CA ALA A 564 -26.87 57.27 -1.61
C ALA A 564 -27.59 57.81 -2.87
N GLY A 565 -28.80 58.37 -2.69
CA GLY A 565 -29.43 59.26 -3.71
C GLY A 565 -30.96 59.23 -3.91
N THR A 566 -31.74 59.68 -2.91
CA THR A 566 -33.01 60.45 -3.09
C THR A 566 -34.06 60.13 -4.18
N SER A 567 -35.25 59.73 -3.71
CA SER A 567 -36.60 60.21 -4.10
C SER A 567 -37.15 60.07 -5.55
N GLY A 568 -38.29 59.38 -5.66
CA GLY A 568 -39.26 59.51 -6.77
C GLY A 568 -40.64 58.98 -6.38
N LYS A 569 -41.71 59.78 -6.52
CA LYS A 569 -43.10 59.37 -6.23
C LYS A 569 -43.82 58.99 -7.52
N CYS A 570 -44.63 57.92 -7.51
CA CYS A 570 -45.98 57.94 -8.10
C CYS A 570 -46.82 56.67 -7.80
N THR A 571 -48.14 56.87 -7.71
CA THR A 571 -49.25 55.90 -7.60
C THR A 571 -50.35 56.37 -8.58
N PRO A 572 -51.36 55.58 -9.06
CA PRO A 572 -52.10 54.56 -8.31
C PRO A 572 -52.66 53.35 -9.12
N ARG A 573 -53.72 52.71 -8.59
CA ARG A 573 -54.55 51.54 -9.02
C ARG A 573 -55.52 51.88 -10.21
N PRO A 574 -56.54 51.08 -10.68
CA PRO A 574 -57.14 49.81 -10.16
C PRO A 574 -57.80 48.73 -11.13
N ARG A 575 -58.08 47.53 -10.56
CA ARG A 575 -59.26 46.59 -10.68
C ARG A 575 -59.87 46.07 -12.03
N GLY A 576 -60.11 44.73 -12.09
CA GLY A 576 -61.28 44.03 -12.71
C GLY A 576 -61.01 43.20 -13.99
N SER A 577 -61.80 42.18 -14.41
CA SER A 577 -62.84 41.32 -13.77
C SER A 577 -63.45 40.27 -14.76
N LEU A 578 -63.98 39.10 -14.29
CA LEU A 578 -64.90 38.11 -14.97
C LEU A 578 -64.29 37.23 -16.11
N VAL A 579 -64.80 36.05 -16.61
CA VAL A 579 -65.72 34.94 -16.17
C VAL A 579 -65.52 33.67 -17.08
N ASP A 580 -66.07 32.51 -16.69
CA ASP A 580 -66.05 31.15 -17.31
C ASP A 580 -66.40 30.96 -18.82
N PHE A 581 -65.99 29.81 -19.43
CA PHE A 581 -66.87 28.64 -19.79
C PHE A 581 -66.13 27.48 -20.55
N GLY A 582 -66.72 26.26 -20.57
CA GLY A 582 -66.26 25.04 -21.32
C GLY A 582 -66.99 24.81 -22.67
N PRO A 583 -67.14 23.58 -23.26
CA PRO A 583 -66.99 22.22 -22.70
C PRO A 583 -66.30 21.15 -23.66
N SER A 584 -66.66 19.84 -23.55
CA SER A 584 -66.05 18.63 -24.18
C SER A 584 -66.91 17.98 -25.31
N PRO A 585 -66.45 16.95 -26.09
CA PRO A 585 -66.98 15.56 -25.92
C PRO A 585 -66.17 14.30 -26.44
N THR A 586 -66.28 13.14 -25.74
CA THR A 586 -66.29 11.71 -26.27
C THR A 586 -65.01 11.11 -26.95
N LEU A 587 -64.79 9.81 -27.30
CA LEU A 587 -65.17 8.38 -26.94
C LEU A 587 -64.12 7.40 -27.63
N ARG A 588 -64.13 6.04 -27.72
CA ARG A 588 -65.10 4.94 -27.44
C ARG A 588 -64.52 3.58 -26.90
N ARG A 589 -64.10 2.60 -27.74
CA ARG A 589 -63.81 1.14 -27.44
C ARG A 589 -62.89 0.48 -28.54
N GLN A 590 -62.43 -0.80 -28.57
CA GLN A 590 -62.79 -2.06 -27.84
C GLN A 590 -61.59 -3.04 -27.49
N LYS A 591 -61.52 -4.29 -28.01
CA LYS A 591 -60.61 -5.44 -27.68
C LYS A 591 -60.65 -6.51 -28.82
N PRO A 592 -59.78 -7.57 -28.94
CA PRO A 592 -59.20 -8.51 -27.93
C PRO A 592 -57.63 -8.57 -27.99
N SER A 593 -56.81 -9.64 -27.75
CA SER A 593 -56.93 -11.10 -27.48
C SER A 593 -55.68 -11.69 -26.71
N GLN A 594 -55.54 -13.03 -26.56
CA GLN A 594 -54.39 -13.79 -26.02
C GLN A 594 -54.33 -15.23 -26.61
N PRO A 595 -53.22 -15.99 -26.43
CA PRO A 595 -53.22 -17.08 -25.42
C PRO A 595 -51.93 -17.17 -24.55
N ALA A 596 -51.94 -18.06 -23.54
CA ALA A 596 -50.83 -18.33 -22.60
C ALA A 596 -50.64 -19.85 -22.37
N CYS A 597 -49.52 -20.34 -21.82
CA CYS A 597 -49.30 -20.75 -20.39
C CYS A 597 -48.04 -21.66 -20.30
N PRO A 598 -47.53 -22.13 -19.12
CA PRO A 598 -48.05 -22.01 -17.74
C PRO A 598 -47.06 -21.58 -16.61
N ASN A 599 -47.62 -21.14 -15.47
CA ASN A 599 -47.22 -21.34 -14.04
C ASN A 599 -45.73 -21.29 -13.59
N HIS A 600 -45.37 -20.64 -12.47
CA HIS A 600 -45.97 -20.82 -11.13
C HIS A 600 -46.25 -19.53 -10.34
N LYS A 601 -46.89 -19.66 -9.16
CA LYS A 601 -47.53 -18.57 -8.38
C LYS A 601 -46.74 -18.14 -7.14
N VAL A 602 -46.79 -16.84 -6.84
CA VAL A 602 -46.69 -16.28 -5.48
C VAL A 602 -47.95 -15.44 -5.22
N ARG A 603 -48.35 -15.28 -3.95
CA ARG A 603 -49.71 -14.83 -3.55
C ARG A 603 -49.70 -13.46 -2.87
N LEU A 604 -50.40 -12.49 -3.48
CA LEU A 604 -50.72 -11.19 -2.86
C LEU A 604 -52.05 -11.25 -2.07
N MET A 605 -52.19 -10.35 -1.09
CA MET A 605 -53.46 -9.92 -0.48
C MET A 605 -53.54 -8.39 -0.58
N ALA A 606 -54.73 -7.80 -0.51
CA ALA A 606 -55.00 -6.51 -1.17
C ALA A 606 -55.63 -5.42 -0.28
N GLY A 607 -55.34 -4.15 -0.64
CA GLY A 607 -56.35 -3.09 -0.65
C GLY A 607 -56.51 -2.20 0.60
N GLY A 608 -55.58 -1.26 0.82
CA GLY A 608 -55.78 -0.10 1.70
C GLY A 608 -56.23 1.16 0.92
N ARG A 609 -56.97 2.07 1.57
CA ARG A 609 -57.48 3.32 0.95
C ARG A 609 -56.35 4.25 0.52
N LYS A 610 -56.50 4.93 -0.63
CA LYS A 610 -55.69 6.12 -0.95
C LYS A 610 -56.01 7.26 0.03
N SER A 611 -55.08 7.58 0.91
CA SER A 611 -55.03 8.86 1.63
C SER A 611 -54.63 9.99 0.67
N LYS A 612 -54.91 11.24 1.06
CA LYS A 612 -54.19 12.39 0.49
C LYS A 612 -52.72 12.29 0.88
N ALA A 613 -51.81 12.74 0.01
CA ALA A 613 -50.46 13.05 0.43
C ALA A 613 -50.51 14.11 1.53
N SER A 614 -49.97 13.79 2.70
CA SER A 614 -49.63 14.76 3.74
C SER A 614 -48.44 15.60 3.26
N GLY A 615 -48.35 16.84 3.74
CA GLY A 615 -47.09 17.59 3.64
C GLY A 615 -45.99 16.92 4.49
N PRO A 616 -44.74 17.39 4.39
CA PRO A 616 -43.62 16.82 5.13
C PRO A 616 -43.92 16.76 6.63
N VAL A 617 -43.93 15.54 7.17
CA VAL A 617 -44.16 15.28 8.60
C VAL A 617 -42.93 15.78 9.35
N ARG A 618 -43.14 16.67 10.33
CA ARG A 618 -42.05 17.04 11.26
C ARG A 618 -41.74 15.83 12.14
N PRO A 619 -40.46 15.45 12.29
CA PRO A 619 -40.09 14.29 13.10
C PRO A 619 -40.46 14.52 14.57
N SER A 620 -40.94 13.47 15.24
CA SER A 620 -41.38 13.48 16.64
C SER A 620 -40.21 13.39 17.63
N SER A 621 -39.05 12.90 17.18
CA SER A 621 -37.82 12.80 17.98
C SER A 621 -36.57 13.01 17.13
N THR A 622 -35.41 13.21 17.78
CA THR A 622 -34.10 13.28 17.11
C THR A 622 -33.13 12.29 17.74
N LEU A 623 -32.78 11.24 17.00
CA LEU A 623 -31.69 10.32 17.30
C LEU A 623 -30.35 10.97 16.94
N ILE A 624 -29.42 10.96 17.88
CA ILE A 624 -28.06 11.48 17.71
C ILE A 624 -27.09 10.32 17.82
N LEU A 625 -26.21 10.19 16.83
CA LEU A 625 -25.34 9.04 16.62
C LEU A 625 -23.90 9.47 16.32
N ASP A 626 -23.01 9.31 17.30
CA ASP A 626 -21.56 9.35 17.08
C ASP A 626 -21.07 7.93 16.77
N ASN A 627 -20.90 7.60 15.48
CA ASN A 627 -20.54 6.26 15.03
C ASN A 627 -19.02 6.03 15.07
N GLY A 628 -18.44 6.11 16.27
CA GLY A 628 -17.01 5.93 16.50
C GLY A 628 -16.51 4.50 16.25
N ALA A 629 -15.28 4.38 15.75
CA ALA A 629 -14.67 3.10 15.33
C ALA A 629 -14.46 2.04 16.44
N TYR A 630 -14.45 2.46 17.71
CA TYR A 630 -14.34 1.56 18.86
C TYR A 630 -15.67 1.44 19.62
N THR A 631 -16.31 2.58 19.86
CA THR A 631 -17.62 2.70 20.49
C THR A 631 -18.49 3.72 19.75
N ILE A 632 -19.74 3.31 19.51
CA ILE A 632 -20.85 4.18 19.14
C ILE A 632 -21.32 4.91 20.41
N LYS A 633 -21.75 6.17 20.29
CA LYS A 633 -22.58 6.83 21.31
C LYS A 633 -23.90 7.21 20.67
N ALA A 634 -24.99 6.72 21.24
CA ALA A 634 -26.34 6.89 20.72
C ALA A 634 -27.28 7.40 21.81
N GLY A 635 -28.25 8.22 21.44
CA GLY A 635 -29.30 8.70 22.34
C GLY A 635 -30.37 9.49 21.59
N ILE A 636 -31.59 9.47 22.11
CA ILE A 636 -32.77 10.07 21.48
C ILE A 636 -33.20 11.29 22.28
N LEU A 637 -33.38 12.43 21.59
CA LEU A 637 -34.00 13.62 22.12
C LEU A 637 -35.49 13.65 21.77
N GLY A 638 -36.33 13.98 22.76
CA GLY A 638 -37.77 14.17 22.62
C GLY A 638 -38.34 14.94 23.82
N ASP A 639 -39.66 15.12 23.86
CA ASP A 639 -40.35 16.01 24.83
C ASP A 639 -40.09 15.71 26.32
N ALA A 640 -39.64 14.49 26.65
CA ALA A 640 -39.27 14.10 28.01
C ALA A 640 -37.88 14.59 28.48
N GLY A 641 -37.14 15.29 27.62
CA GLY A 641 -35.81 15.84 27.90
C GLY A 641 -34.65 14.91 27.54
N THR A 642 -33.42 15.45 27.57
CA THR A 642 -32.20 14.77 27.15
C THR A 642 -31.83 13.62 28.09
N GLN A 643 -32.01 12.38 27.63
CA GLN A 643 -31.30 11.25 28.19
C GLN A 643 -29.84 11.29 27.72
N GLY A 644 -28.90 10.97 28.62
CA GLY A 644 -27.48 10.92 28.29
C GLY A 644 -27.14 9.79 27.29
N PRO A 645 -26.00 9.88 26.59
CA PRO A 645 -25.65 8.92 25.55
C PRO A 645 -25.36 7.53 26.11
N ARG A 646 -25.92 6.50 25.47
CA ARG A 646 -25.49 5.12 25.67
C ARG A 646 -24.23 4.87 24.84
N VAL A 647 -23.10 4.62 25.52
CA VAL A 647 -21.85 4.19 24.89
C VAL A 647 -21.90 2.68 24.67
N VAL A 648 -21.66 2.23 23.44
CA VAL A 648 -21.81 0.83 23.03
C VAL A 648 -20.64 0.38 22.13
N PRO A 649 -20.06 -0.82 22.29
CA PRO A 649 -18.98 -1.30 21.43
C PRO A 649 -19.36 -1.35 19.94
N ASN A 650 -18.55 -0.77 19.06
CA ASN A 650 -18.71 -0.88 17.61
C ASN A 650 -17.96 -2.11 17.08
N CYS A 651 -18.49 -3.30 17.39
CA CYS A 651 -17.95 -4.58 16.95
C CYS A 651 -18.97 -5.72 16.99
N ILE A 652 -18.71 -6.74 16.16
CA ILE A 652 -19.20 -8.10 16.33
C ILE A 652 -18.02 -8.92 16.86
N ALA A 653 -18.15 -9.54 18.02
CA ALA A 653 -17.13 -10.37 18.63
C ALA A 653 -17.51 -11.85 18.60
N ARG A 654 -16.52 -12.75 18.54
CA ARG A 654 -16.71 -14.20 18.55
C ARG A 654 -15.75 -14.88 19.50
N ASP A 655 -16.28 -15.62 20.47
CA ASP A 655 -15.48 -16.38 21.44
C ASP A 655 -14.97 -17.71 20.88
N ARG A 656 -14.11 -18.37 21.66
CA ARG A 656 -13.54 -19.69 21.38
C ARG A 656 -14.61 -20.79 21.25
N ALA A 657 -15.75 -20.65 21.94
CA ALA A 657 -16.92 -21.52 21.80
C ALA A 657 -17.76 -21.19 20.54
N ARG A 658 -17.25 -20.31 19.66
CA ARG A 658 -17.84 -19.82 18.40
C ARG A 658 -19.12 -19.01 18.57
N LYS A 659 -19.53 -18.67 19.79
CA LYS A 659 -20.69 -17.85 20.09
C LYS A 659 -20.40 -16.39 19.71
N ILE A 660 -21.41 -15.73 19.15
CA ILE A 660 -21.33 -14.37 18.61
C ILE A 660 -21.93 -13.39 19.62
N TYR A 661 -21.33 -12.22 19.72
CA TYR A 661 -21.77 -11.10 20.55
C TYR A 661 -21.80 -9.83 19.70
N VAL A 662 -22.97 -9.21 19.55
CA VAL A 662 -23.17 -7.98 18.77
C VAL A 662 -23.25 -6.78 19.71
N ALA A 663 -22.50 -5.72 19.41
CA ALA A 663 -22.61 -4.44 20.11
C ALA A 663 -22.47 -4.56 21.65
N SER A 664 -23.50 -4.20 22.44
CA SER A 664 -23.46 -4.33 23.91
C SER A 664 -23.48 -5.76 24.43
N ASP A 665 -23.75 -6.78 23.60
CA ASP A 665 -23.73 -8.17 24.06
C ASP A 665 -22.33 -8.65 24.45
N VAL A 666 -21.27 -7.95 24.05
CA VAL A 666 -19.89 -8.21 24.50
C VAL A 666 -19.76 -8.14 26.04
N GLU A 667 -20.60 -7.34 26.72
CA GLU A 667 -20.69 -7.28 28.19
C GLU A 667 -21.20 -8.60 28.82
N LYS A 668 -21.84 -9.47 28.03
CA LYS A 668 -22.32 -10.80 28.43
C LYS A 668 -21.24 -11.88 28.27
N CYS A 669 -20.07 -11.53 27.75
CA CYS A 669 -18.90 -12.40 27.70
C CYS A 669 -18.26 -12.47 29.10
N ARG A 670 -17.66 -13.62 29.45
CA ARG A 670 -17.03 -13.85 30.77
C ARG A 670 -15.55 -14.21 30.67
N ASP A 671 -15.17 -14.85 29.56
CA ASP A 671 -13.82 -15.20 29.17
C ASP A 671 -13.50 -14.34 27.94
N PHE A 672 -12.51 -13.47 28.06
CA PHE A 672 -12.09 -12.57 26.97
C PHE A 672 -10.87 -13.11 26.21
N GLY A 673 -10.40 -14.33 26.55
CA GLY A 673 -9.31 -15.03 25.89
C GLY A 673 -9.62 -15.38 24.43
N GLU A 674 -8.64 -15.20 23.55
CA GLU A 674 -8.73 -15.49 22.11
C GLU A 674 -9.90 -14.79 21.36
N LEU A 675 -10.51 -13.76 21.96
CA LEU A 675 -11.76 -13.14 21.49
C LEU A 675 -11.59 -12.40 20.16
N GLN A 676 -12.21 -12.92 19.09
CA GLN A 676 -12.04 -12.41 17.72
C GLN A 676 -13.02 -11.25 17.43
N PHE A 677 -12.51 -10.07 17.07
CA PHE A 677 -13.32 -8.88 16.76
C PHE A 677 -13.38 -8.57 15.26
N ARG A 678 -14.60 -8.57 14.68
CA ARG A 678 -14.89 -7.89 13.40
C ARG A 678 -15.44 -6.49 13.71
N ARG A 679 -14.94 -5.46 13.03
CA ARG A 679 -15.39 -4.07 13.15
C ARG A 679 -15.76 -3.51 11.77
N PRO A 680 -16.84 -2.73 11.63
CA PRO A 680 -17.25 -2.20 10.33
C PRO A 680 -16.42 -1.00 9.84
N VAL A 681 -15.63 -0.40 10.74
CA VAL A 681 -14.89 0.85 10.51
C VAL A 681 -13.40 0.60 10.30
N GLU A 682 -12.86 1.06 9.16
CA GLU A 682 -11.45 1.00 8.83
C GLU A 682 -10.86 2.39 8.59
N ARG A 683 -9.67 2.65 9.17
CA ARG A 683 -9.01 3.97 9.21
C ARG A 683 -9.88 5.14 9.72
N GLY A 684 -11.06 4.86 10.28
CA GLY A 684 -12.05 5.82 10.77
C GLY A 684 -13.33 5.91 9.94
N PHE A 685 -13.39 5.29 8.76
CA PHE A 685 -14.56 5.33 7.87
C PHE A 685 -15.30 3.99 7.84
N ILE A 686 -16.63 4.01 7.74
CA ILE A 686 -17.45 2.81 7.62
C ILE A 686 -17.22 2.21 6.23
N VAL A 687 -16.81 0.94 6.18
CA VAL A 687 -16.56 0.21 4.91
C VAL A 687 -17.36 -1.08 4.81
N HIS A 688 -17.53 -1.83 5.92
CA HIS A 688 -18.35 -3.06 5.94
C HIS A 688 -19.78 -2.76 6.42
N TRP A 689 -20.61 -2.20 5.54
CA TRP A 689 -21.98 -1.80 5.90
C TRP A 689 -22.85 -2.97 6.40
N GLU A 690 -22.69 -4.19 5.89
CA GLU A 690 -23.36 -5.39 6.42
C GLU A 690 -23.17 -5.54 7.93
N ALA A 691 -21.93 -5.42 8.40
CA ALA A 691 -21.59 -5.53 9.82
C ALA A 691 -21.95 -4.26 10.61
N GLN A 692 -22.12 -3.11 9.94
CA GLN A 692 -22.61 -1.90 10.58
C GLN A 692 -24.11 -1.97 10.85
N LYS A 693 -24.87 -2.55 9.91
CA LYS A 693 -26.32 -2.76 10.01
C LYS A 693 -26.68 -3.71 11.14
N GLU A 694 -26.07 -4.89 11.21
CA GLU A 694 -26.24 -5.83 12.34
C GLU A 694 -26.05 -5.14 13.71
N ILE A 695 -25.07 -4.24 13.82
CA ILE A 695 -24.79 -3.45 15.03
C ILE A 695 -25.85 -2.36 15.27
N TRP A 696 -26.39 -1.73 14.22
CA TRP A 696 -27.47 -0.74 14.33
C TRP A 696 -28.82 -1.40 14.63
N ASP A 697 -29.13 -2.54 14.03
CA ASP A 697 -30.37 -3.30 14.21
C ASP A 697 -30.52 -3.73 15.67
N HIS A 698 -29.50 -4.38 16.23
CA HIS A 698 -29.40 -4.77 17.64
C HIS A 698 -29.42 -3.58 18.62
N LEU A 699 -29.07 -2.37 18.17
CA LEU A 699 -29.01 -1.14 18.98
C LEU A 699 -30.31 -0.33 18.94
N LEU A 700 -30.99 -0.27 17.77
CA LEU A 700 -31.99 0.75 17.43
C LEU A 700 -33.33 0.18 16.91
N PHE A 701 -33.37 -1.02 16.33
CA PHE A 701 -34.56 -1.49 15.58
C PHE A 701 -35.16 -2.80 16.08
N ASP A 702 -34.34 -3.69 16.64
CA ASP A 702 -34.76 -4.94 17.25
C ASP A 702 -35.88 -4.78 18.30
N ASP A 703 -36.70 -5.82 18.49
CA ASP A 703 -37.77 -5.81 19.51
C ASP A 703 -37.24 -5.70 20.95
N LYS A 704 -35.95 -5.93 21.16
CA LYS A 704 -35.24 -5.76 22.44
C LYS A 704 -34.13 -4.71 22.35
N ALA A 705 -34.13 -3.87 21.31
CA ALA A 705 -33.16 -2.81 21.11
C ALA A 705 -33.15 -1.85 22.32
N PRO A 706 -31.98 -1.57 22.92
CA PRO A 706 -31.87 -0.74 24.12
C PRO A 706 -32.15 0.75 23.85
N LEU A 707 -32.15 1.19 22.58
CA LEU A 707 -32.54 2.52 22.13
C LEU A 707 -33.52 2.41 20.95
N LYS A 708 -34.57 1.59 21.11
CA LYS A 708 -35.54 1.33 20.02
C LYS A 708 -36.15 2.63 19.49
N CYS A 709 -35.99 2.90 18.19
CA CYS A 709 -36.53 4.07 17.51
C CYS A 709 -37.33 3.67 16.26
N ASP A 710 -38.38 4.44 15.94
CA ASP A 710 -39.04 4.36 14.65
C ASP A 710 -38.40 5.39 13.69
N ALA A 711 -37.65 4.90 12.71
CA ALA A 711 -36.99 5.76 11.73
C ALA A 711 -37.99 6.66 10.97
N SER A 712 -39.21 6.17 10.70
CA SER A 712 -40.21 6.87 9.89
C SER A 712 -40.81 8.11 10.58
N GLU A 713 -40.62 8.26 11.90
CA GLU A 713 -40.94 9.48 12.65
C GLU A 713 -39.70 10.22 13.20
N THR A 714 -38.49 9.68 13.05
CA THR A 714 -37.28 10.17 13.74
C THR A 714 -36.35 10.94 12.81
N ARG A 715 -35.72 12.00 13.34
CA ARG A 715 -34.56 12.67 12.71
C ARG A 715 -33.26 11.99 13.12
N LEU A 716 -32.37 11.69 12.18
CA LEU A 716 -31.00 11.26 12.46
C LEU A 716 -30.01 12.42 12.36
N ILE A 717 -29.24 12.67 13.41
CA ILE A 717 -28.01 13.48 13.37
C ILE A 717 -26.81 12.54 13.50
N LEU A 718 -26.00 12.45 12.45
CA LEU A 718 -24.85 11.55 12.35
C LEU A 718 -23.53 12.32 12.41
N ALA A 719 -22.60 11.89 13.26
CA ALA A 719 -21.22 12.38 13.26
C ALA A 719 -20.36 11.58 12.27
N GLU A 720 -19.62 12.30 11.41
CA GLU A 720 -18.62 11.73 10.50
C GLU A 720 -17.23 12.37 10.75
N PRO A 721 -16.12 11.62 10.69
CA PRO A 721 -14.79 12.22 10.77
C PRO A 721 -14.42 13.01 9.51
N PRO A 722 -13.55 14.04 9.61
CA PRO A 722 -13.11 14.82 8.44
C PRO A 722 -12.44 13.97 7.36
N GLY A 723 -12.66 14.34 6.09
CA GLY A 723 -12.00 13.72 4.94
C GLY A 723 -12.58 12.38 4.48
N ALA A 724 -13.86 12.11 4.78
CA ALA A 724 -14.57 10.97 4.20
C ALA A 724 -14.68 11.08 2.67
N LEU A 725 -14.65 9.94 1.98
CA LEU A 725 -14.76 9.87 0.53
C LEU A 725 -16.24 10.01 0.09
N PRO A 726 -16.56 10.78 -0.96
CA PRO A 726 -17.94 10.97 -1.44
C PRO A 726 -18.71 9.68 -1.75
N VAL A 727 -18.01 8.60 -2.13
CA VAL A 727 -18.63 7.28 -2.33
C VAL A 727 -19.08 6.63 -1.01
N LEU A 728 -18.28 6.71 0.05
CA LEU A 728 -18.65 6.20 1.38
C LEU A 728 -19.78 7.03 1.99
N GLN A 729 -19.76 8.34 1.76
CA GLN A 729 -20.84 9.26 2.10
C GLN A 729 -22.15 8.90 1.37
N THR A 730 -22.10 8.67 0.04
CA THR A 730 -23.27 8.27 -0.75
C THR A 730 -23.86 6.96 -0.24
N ASN A 731 -23.03 5.94 0.00
CA ASN A 731 -23.48 4.65 0.54
C ASN A 731 -24.16 4.82 1.91
N CYS A 732 -23.63 5.69 2.78
CA CYS A 732 -24.24 6.04 4.06
C CYS A 732 -25.62 6.70 3.89
N ASP A 733 -25.76 7.58 2.91
CA ASP A 733 -27.00 8.32 2.64
C ASP A 733 -28.10 7.38 2.11
N GLN A 734 -27.72 6.42 1.26
CA GLN A 734 -28.59 5.35 0.77
C GLN A 734 -29.07 4.44 1.91
N VAL A 735 -28.18 3.95 2.77
CA VAL A 735 -28.56 3.10 3.93
C VAL A 735 -29.56 3.82 4.85
N VAL A 736 -29.34 5.12 5.11
CA VAL A 736 -30.22 5.92 5.99
C VAL A 736 -31.62 6.14 5.38
N PHE A 737 -31.73 6.47 4.08
CA PHE A 737 -33.02 6.80 3.46
C PHE A 737 -33.73 5.63 2.77
N GLU A 738 -33.01 4.75 2.09
CA GLU A 738 -33.58 3.69 1.25
C GLU A 738 -33.85 2.42 2.07
N GLU A 739 -32.94 2.05 2.97
CA GLU A 739 -33.09 0.85 3.81
C GLU A 739 -33.81 1.14 5.13
N TYR A 740 -33.30 2.08 5.94
CA TYR A 740 -33.91 2.41 7.24
C TYR A 740 -35.08 3.39 7.15
N GLY A 741 -35.13 4.25 6.13
CA GLY A 741 -36.28 5.12 5.89
C GLY A 741 -36.44 6.28 6.85
N PHE A 742 -35.34 6.83 7.39
CA PHE A 742 -35.39 7.96 8.33
C PHE A 742 -36.16 9.17 7.77
N ALA A 743 -37.06 9.75 8.58
CA ALA A 743 -37.91 10.87 8.19
C ALA A 743 -37.10 12.12 7.77
N SER A 744 -36.03 12.38 8.52
CA SER A 744 -35.14 13.52 8.32
C SER A 744 -33.72 13.15 8.73
N TYR A 745 -32.71 13.68 8.05
CA TYR A 745 -31.32 13.30 8.29
C TYR A 745 -30.36 14.47 8.06
N TYR A 746 -29.34 14.55 8.91
CA TYR A 746 -28.21 15.46 8.78
C TYR A 746 -26.91 14.75 9.17
N ARG A 747 -25.91 14.79 8.29
CA ARG A 747 -24.54 14.37 8.60
C ARG A 747 -23.65 15.60 8.77
N GLY A 748 -22.98 15.69 9.90
CA GLY A 748 -22.03 16.76 10.21
C GLY A 748 -20.67 16.21 10.62
N PHE A 749 -19.63 17.01 10.45
CA PHE A 749 -18.28 16.64 10.91
C PHE A 749 -18.26 16.59 12.44
N GLY A 750 -17.89 15.44 13.03
CA GLY A 750 -17.83 15.26 14.48
C GLY A 750 -17.06 16.36 15.22
N PRO A 751 -15.89 16.82 14.72
CA PRO A 751 -15.22 17.98 15.29
C PRO A 751 -16.06 19.26 15.37
N ALA A 752 -16.88 19.55 14.35
CA ALA A 752 -17.71 20.76 14.31
C ALA A 752 -18.77 20.79 15.42
N PHE A 753 -19.27 19.63 15.85
CA PHE A 753 -20.22 19.53 16.96
C PHE A 753 -19.63 20.03 18.29
N ASN A 754 -18.33 19.90 18.49
CA ASN A 754 -17.67 20.38 19.72
C ASN A 754 -17.60 21.93 19.81
N ALA A 755 -17.96 22.66 18.75
CA ALA A 755 -18.11 24.12 18.81
C ALA A 755 -19.41 24.58 19.51
N TYR A 756 -20.40 23.70 19.67
CA TYR A 756 -21.68 23.97 20.35
C TYR A 756 -21.60 23.69 21.87
N HIS A 757 -20.42 23.85 22.45
CA HIS A 757 -20.18 23.78 23.89
C HIS A 757 -19.93 25.18 24.46
N ASP A 758 -20.21 25.36 25.75
CA ASP A 758 -19.71 26.51 26.50
C ASP A 758 -18.22 26.31 26.80
N ILE A 759 -17.39 26.59 25.79
CA ILE A 759 -15.94 26.28 25.77
C ILE A 759 -15.19 26.87 26.98
N GLN A 760 -15.61 28.02 27.50
CA GLN A 760 -14.91 28.66 28.62
C GLN A 760 -15.06 27.88 29.94
N ARG A 761 -16.05 26.98 30.06
CA ARG A 761 -16.15 26.04 31.20
C ARG A 761 -14.97 25.07 31.25
N PHE A 762 -14.49 24.60 30.09
CA PHE A 762 -13.34 23.70 29.99
C PHE A 762 -12.03 24.36 30.47
N PHE A 763 -11.97 25.69 30.51
CA PHE A 763 -10.82 26.48 30.98
C PHE A 763 -10.99 27.04 32.40
N HIS A 764 -12.05 26.66 33.13
CA HIS A 764 -12.34 27.08 34.51
C HIS A 764 -12.32 28.61 34.75
N ALA A 765 -12.74 29.40 33.75
CA ALA A 765 -12.74 30.86 33.86
C ALA A 765 -13.74 31.38 34.94
N PRO A 766 -13.46 32.53 35.59
CA PRO A 766 -14.41 33.18 36.51
C PRO A 766 -15.77 33.49 35.86
N ARG A 767 -16.83 33.49 36.67
CA ARG A 767 -18.25 33.62 36.23
C ARG A 767 -18.65 35.02 35.76
N ASP A 768 -17.71 35.95 35.67
CA ASP A 768 -17.98 37.38 35.47
C ASP A 768 -18.22 37.78 34.00
N VAL A 769 -17.95 36.86 33.06
CA VAL A 769 -18.49 36.96 31.70
C VAL A 769 -19.94 36.48 31.74
N PRO A 770 -20.94 37.32 31.40
CA PRO A 770 -22.33 36.87 31.34
C PRO A 770 -22.45 35.73 30.32
N ALA A 771 -23.18 34.67 30.67
CA ALA A 771 -23.29 33.49 29.82
C ALA A 771 -24.03 33.82 28.51
N THR A 772 -23.27 34.11 27.45
CA THR A 772 -23.76 34.30 26.07
C THR A 772 -24.21 32.98 25.41
N ALA A 773 -24.22 31.89 26.17
CA ALA A 773 -24.51 30.54 25.71
C ALA A 773 -26.02 30.26 25.70
N ASP A 774 -26.72 30.87 24.74
CA ASP A 774 -27.72 30.08 24.02
C ASP A 774 -26.98 28.87 23.45
N ALA A 775 -27.28 27.66 23.93
CA ALA A 775 -26.50 26.45 23.56
C ALA A 775 -26.57 26.11 22.06
N ALA A 776 -27.47 26.76 21.32
CA ALA A 776 -27.52 26.73 19.87
C ALA A 776 -26.38 27.51 19.18
N VAL A 777 -25.73 28.49 19.82
CA VAL A 777 -24.72 29.33 19.16
C VAL A 777 -23.34 28.66 19.19
N PRO A 778 -22.70 28.38 18.03
CA PRO A 778 -21.36 27.83 18.01
C PRO A 778 -20.30 28.89 18.31
N ALA A 779 -19.22 28.49 18.98
CA ALA A 779 -18.09 29.38 19.25
C ALA A 779 -17.43 29.95 17.97
N ASP A 780 -17.07 31.24 18.01
CA ASP A 780 -16.42 31.94 16.89
C ASP A 780 -15.07 31.31 16.49
N LEU A 781 -14.24 30.90 17.44
CA LEU A 781 -12.92 30.30 17.20
C LEU A 781 -12.64 29.15 18.19
N LEU A 782 -12.33 27.97 17.65
CA LEU A 782 -11.96 26.76 18.39
C LEU A 782 -10.91 25.98 17.60
N LEU A 783 -9.83 25.54 18.25
CA LEU A 783 -8.89 24.58 17.68
C LEU A 783 -9.14 23.21 18.32
N LEU A 784 -9.83 22.31 17.63
CA LEU A 784 -10.12 20.99 18.19
C LEU A 784 -9.01 19.98 17.85
N VAL A 785 -8.58 19.22 18.85
CA VAL A 785 -7.70 18.07 18.71
C VAL A 785 -8.46 16.80 19.12
N ASP A 786 -8.94 16.03 18.16
CA ASP A 786 -9.64 14.76 18.41
C ASP A 786 -8.67 13.60 18.26
N SER A 787 -8.29 12.95 19.38
CA SER A 787 -7.41 11.79 19.39
C SER A 787 -8.20 10.51 19.70
N GLY A 788 -8.76 9.94 18.64
CA GLY A 788 -9.64 8.78 18.68
C GLY A 788 -8.95 7.42 18.53
N TYR A 789 -9.76 6.37 18.31
CA TYR A 789 -9.27 5.00 18.20
C TYR A 789 -8.55 4.71 16.87
N SER A 790 -9.00 5.30 15.74
CA SER A 790 -8.43 4.99 14.42
C SER A 790 -7.33 5.93 13.97
N HIS A 791 -7.37 7.19 14.38
CA HIS A 791 -6.46 8.27 13.98
C HIS A 791 -6.64 9.47 14.93
N THR A 792 -5.80 10.48 14.78
CA THR A 792 -5.91 11.78 15.47
C THR A 792 -6.10 12.89 14.44
N THR A 793 -6.96 13.87 14.69
CA THR A 793 -7.13 15.07 13.85
C THR A 793 -6.88 16.36 14.60
N VAL A 794 -6.43 17.38 13.87
CA VAL A 794 -6.42 18.78 14.27
C VAL A 794 -7.36 19.52 13.32
N THR A 795 -8.44 20.08 13.87
CA THR A 795 -9.50 20.75 13.11
C THR A 795 -9.70 22.17 13.65
N PRO A 796 -9.15 23.20 12.98
CA PRO A 796 -9.49 24.59 13.28
C PRO A 796 -10.91 24.90 12.79
N LEU A 797 -11.72 25.48 13.68
CA LEU A 797 -13.13 25.78 13.50
C LEU A 797 -13.34 27.30 13.61
N PHE A 798 -14.07 27.87 12.65
CA PHE A 798 -14.56 29.25 12.68
C PHE A 798 -16.09 29.24 12.65
N ARG A 799 -16.75 29.76 13.69
CA ARG A 799 -18.22 29.75 13.85
C ARG A 799 -18.84 28.37 13.62
N GLY A 800 -18.23 27.35 14.23
CA GLY A 800 -18.62 25.94 14.06
C GLY A 800 -18.35 25.33 12.67
N ARG A 801 -17.75 26.05 11.72
CA ARG A 801 -17.37 25.53 10.40
C ARG A 801 -15.89 25.13 10.36
N PRO A 802 -15.52 23.92 9.90
CA PRO A 802 -14.12 23.53 9.76
C PRO A 802 -13.44 24.27 8.61
N LEU A 803 -12.25 24.81 8.87
CA LEU A 803 -11.41 25.42 7.83
C LEU A 803 -10.70 24.30 7.06
N HIS A 804 -11.41 23.69 6.10
CA HIS A 804 -11.01 22.42 5.45
C HIS A 804 -9.55 22.34 4.99
N GLY A 805 -9.00 23.37 4.34
CA GLY A 805 -7.59 23.40 3.90
C GLY A 805 -6.55 23.36 5.04
N ALA A 806 -6.95 23.77 6.24
CA ALA A 806 -6.15 23.77 7.46
C ALA A 806 -6.37 22.52 8.34
N VAL A 807 -7.31 21.64 8.01
CA VAL A 807 -7.48 20.36 8.74
C VAL A 807 -6.24 19.50 8.52
N ARG A 808 -5.77 18.85 9.59
CA ARG A 808 -4.62 17.94 9.55
C ARG A 808 -4.93 16.65 10.30
N ARG A 809 -4.30 15.56 9.88
CA ARG A 809 -4.54 14.19 10.38
C ARG A 809 -3.23 13.45 10.57
N LEU A 810 -3.16 12.70 11.66
CA LEU A 810 -2.09 11.79 12.04
C LEU A 810 -2.70 10.39 12.18
N ASP A 811 -2.17 9.38 11.49
CA ASP A 811 -2.73 8.01 11.49
C ASP A 811 -2.32 7.18 12.72
N VAL A 812 -1.95 7.88 13.80
CA VAL A 812 -1.79 7.33 15.14
C VAL A 812 -3.09 7.52 15.92
N GLY A 813 -3.66 6.41 16.38
CA GLY A 813 -4.83 6.36 17.25
C GLY A 813 -4.81 5.09 18.09
N GLY A 814 -5.76 4.95 19.02
CA GLY A 814 -5.79 3.88 20.03
C GLY A 814 -5.57 2.45 19.51
N LYS A 815 -6.05 2.10 18.30
CA LYS A 815 -5.82 0.79 17.66
C LYS A 815 -4.33 0.52 17.45
N LEU A 816 -3.59 1.51 16.95
CA LEU A 816 -2.14 1.38 16.72
C LEU A 816 -1.39 1.28 18.06
N LEU A 817 -1.80 2.05 19.06
CA LEU A 817 -1.20 2.02 20.40
C LEU A 817 -1.38 0.65 21.06
N THR A 818 -2.59 0.07 21.04
CA THR A 818 -2.88 -1.27 21.55
C THR A 818 -2.08 -2.34 20.80
N ASN A 819 -2.05 -2.30 19.45
CA ASN A 819 -1.29 -3.26 18.65
C ASN A 819 0.23 -3.15 18.89
N TYR A 820 0.75 -1.94 19.10
CA TYR A 820 2.17 -1.71 19.38
C TYR A 820 2.55 -2.19 20.79
N LEU A 821 1.70 -1.95 21.79
CA LEU A 821 1.88 -2.52 23.14
C LEU A 821 1.87 -4.06 23.10
N ALA A 822 0.92 -4.68 22.37
CA ALA A 822 0.85 -6.13 22.21
C ALA A 822 2.15 -6.70 21.62
N ARG A 823 2.71 -6.04 20.60
CA ARG A 823 4.00 -6.39 19.99
C ARG A 823 5.17 -6.25 20.98
N LEU A 824 5.23 -5.17 21.75
CA LEU A 824 6.29 -4.95 22.74
C LEU A 824 6.28 -6.00 23.85
N ILE A 825 5.09 -6.33 24.36
CA ILE A 825 4.92 -7.37 25.39
C ILE A 825 5.30 -8.74 24.84
N SER A 826 4.83 -9.08 23.64
CA SER A 826 5.08 -10.39 23.01
C SER A 826 6.57 -10.65 22.67
N LEU A 827 7.37 -9.58 22.57
CA LEU A 827 8.83 -9.66 22.39
C LEU A 827 9.61 -9.75 23.71
N ARG A 828 8.96 -9.59 24.87
CA ARG A 828 9.60 -9.46 26.20
C ARG A 828 9.09 -10.45 27.25
N HIS A 829 7.84 -10.89 27.15
CA HIS A 829 7.13 -11.70 28.14
C HIS A 829 6.47 -12.93 27.49
N PHE A 830 5.17 -12.84 27.19
CA PHE A 830 4.33 -13.90 26.62
C PHE A 830 3.62 -13.35 25.38
N ASP A 831 3.28 -14.21 24.43
CA ASP A 831 2.60 -13.77 23.20
C ASP A 831 1.15 -13.39 23.47
N VAL A 832 0.87 -12.09 23.42
CA VAL A 832 -0.45 -11.48 23.67
C VAL A 832 -1.01 -10.84 22.40
N ARG A 833 -0.50 -11.19 21.21
CA ARG A 833 -0.96 -10.61 19.93
C ARG A 833 -2.44 -10.84 19.64
N ASN A 834 -3.00 -11.95 20.11
CA ASN A 834 -4.43 -12.27 19.97
C ASN A 834 -5.29 -11.59 21.06
N GLU A 835 -4.70 -11.28 22.22
CA GLU A 835 -5.37 -10.79 23.43
C GLU A 835 -5.66 -9.27 23.40
N THR A 836 -6.13 -8.79 22.26
CA THR A 836 -6.29 -7.36 21.96
C THR A 836 -7.23 -6.62 22.92
N TYR A 837 -8.18 -7.32 23.56
CA TYR A 837 -9.02 -6.75 24.62
C TYR A 837 -8.21 -6.51 25.92
N ILE A 838 -7.51 -7.53 26.41
CA ILE A 838 -6.72 -7.47 27.65
C ILE A 838 -5.60 -6.44 27.52
N VAL A 839 -4.93 -6.40 26.36
CA VAL A 839 -3.90 -5.38 26.07
C VAL A 839 -4.50 -3.96 26.00
N ASN A 840 -5.76 -3.81 25.59
CA ASN A 840 -6.43 -2.51 25.60
C ASN A 840 -6.75 -2.02 27.03
N GLU A 841 -7.28 -2.89 27.89
CA GLU A 841 -7.48 -2.57 29.31
C GLU A 841 -6.14 -2.26 30.01
N MET A 842 -5.11 -3.05 29.73
CA MET A 842 -3.75 -2.85 30.25
C MET A 842 -3.16 -1.51 29.78
N LYS A 843 -3.38 -1.12 28.53
CA LYS A 843 -2.99 0.19 27.99
C LYS A 843 -3.71 1.32 28.73
N GLU A 844 -5.03 1.22 28.92
CA GLU A 844 -5.84 2.23 29.60
C GLU A 844 -5.57 2.33 31.11
N ALA A 845 -5.24 1.22 31.78
CA ALA A 845 -4.88 1.23 33.20
C ALA A 845 -3.43 1.69 33.45
N ALA A 846 -2.47 1.32 32.59
CA ALA A 846 -1.06 1.45 32.89
C ALA A 846 -0.32 2.57 32.12
N CYS A 847 -0.76 2.99 30.93
CA CYS A 847 0.03 3.90 30.10
C CYS A 847 -0.22 5.38 30.40
N TYR A 848 0.78 6.22 30.21
CA TYR A 848 0.75 7.67 30.46
C TYR A 848 1.69 8.43 29.52
N VAL A 849 1.48 9.73 29.33
CA VAL A 849 2.38 10.59 28.53
C VAL A 849 3.46 11.18 29.45
N SER A 850 4.73 10.90 29.16
CA SER A 850 5.83 11.50 29.93
C SER A 850 6.01 12.99 29.59
N ALA A 851 6.33 13.79 30.61
CA ALA A 851 6.70 15.21 30.46
C ALA A 851 8.16 15.41 30.01
N ASP A 852 9.02 14.41 30.19
CA ASP A 852 10.40 14.33 29.68
C ASP A 852 10.74 12.86 29.37
N PHE A 853 10.43 12.48 28.12
CA PHE A 853 10.66 11.13 27.59
C PHE A 853 12.11 10.65 27.78
N LYS A 854 13.09 11.56 27.62
CA LYS A 854 14.52 11.22 27.69
C LYS A 854 14.95 10.93 29.12
N SER A 855 14.44 11.67 30.09
CA SER A 855 14.67 11.43 31.52
C SER A 855 14.09 10.07 31.96
N ASP A 856 12.86 9.76 31.56
CA ASP A 856 12.21 8.49 31.93
C ASP A 856 12.81 7.27 31.23
N LEU A 857 13.34 7.44 30.01
CA LEU A 857 14.07 6.40 29.29
C LEU A 857 15.42 6.06 29.96
N ASP A 858 16.14 7.04 30.50
CA ASP A 858 17.42 6.78 31.19
C ASP A 858 17.22 6.11 32.58
N LYS A 859 16.15 6.49 33.31
CA LYS A 859 15.72 5.81 34.55
C LYS A 859 15.35 4.35 34.32
N THR A 860 14.71 4.06 33.18
CA THR A 860 14.33 2.70 32.79
C THR A 860 15.43 1.94 32.04
N TRP A 861 16.60 2.55 31.80
CA TRP A 861 17.73 1.86 31.17
C TRP A 861 18.46 0.92 32.16
N LYS A 862 18.64 -0.32 31.73
CA LYS A 862 19.22 -1.43 32.51
C LYS A 862 20.70 -1.24 32.88
N GLY A 863 21.43 -0.40 32.15
CA GLY A 863 22.88 -0.29 32.23
C GLY A 863 23.63 -1.31 31.36
N THR A 864 24.96 -1.15 31.30
CA THR A 864 25.87 -2.00 30.51
C THR A 864 26.09 -3.37 31.18
N ARG A 865 26.53 -4.37 30.40
CA ARG A 865 26.53 -5.79 30.78
C ARG A 865 27.41 -6.14 32.01
N GLY A 866 26.82 -6.05 33.20
CA GLY A 866 27.34 -6.55 34.47
C GLY A 866 26.64 -5.90 35.66
N GLU A 867 26.51 -4.59 35.60
CA GLU A 867 25.96 -3.75 36.66
C GLU A 867 24.55 -3.29 36.28
N LYS A 868 23.56 -3.57 37.14
CA LYS A 868 22.21 -3.02 37.00
C LYS A 868 22.16 -1.69 37.73
N ARG A 869 21.70 -0.64 37.05
CA ARG A 869 21.44 0.66 37.68
C ARG A 869 20.45 0.53 38.84
N HIS A 870 20.65 1.34 39.88
CA HIS A 870 19.76 1.42 41.04
C HIS A 870 18.29 1.68 40.63
N ASP A 871 18.09 2.63 39.72
CA ASP A 871 16.75 3.09 39.33
C ASP A 871 16.00 2.04 38.49
N TYR A 872 16.74 1.24 37.70
CA TYR A 872 16.19 0.04 37.05
C TYR A 872 15.79 -1.06 38.04
N LEU A 873 16.52 -1.18 39.16
CA LEU A 873 16.26 -2.16 40.21
C LEU A 873 15.06 -1.78 41.08
N THR A 874 14.96 -0.51 41.51
CA THR A 874 13.80 0.02 42.26
C THR A 874 12.59 0.27 41.38
N GLY A 875 12.79 0.39 40.07
CA GLY A 875 11.75 0.73 39.10
C GLY A 875 11.43 2.22 39.02
N ALA A 876 12.12 3.08 39.80
CA ALA A 876 12.02 4.54 39.77
C ALA A 876 10.59 5.13 39.87
N GLY A 877 9.62 4.39 40.44
CA GLY A 877 8.19 4.74 40.42
C GLY A 877 7.51 4.58 39.05
N ILE A 878 8.28 4.35 37.98
CA ILE A 878 7.82 4.18 36.60
C ILE A 878 7.35 2.75 36.36
N VAL A 879 8.03 1.75 36.93
CA VAL A 879 7.64 0.34 36.74
C VAL A 879 6.38 0.01 37.54
N LYS A 880 5.47 -0.77 36.95
CA LYS A 880 4.27 -1.34 37.59
C LYS A 880 4.14 -2.81 37.20
N ASP A 881 3.49 -3.59 38.05
CA ASP A 881 3.16 -4.99 37.79
C ASP A 881 1.66 -5.11 37.50
N TYR A 882 1.28 -5.60 36.31
CA TYR A 882 -0.11 -5.83 35.94
C TYR A 882 -0.43 -7.32 36.10
N VAL A 883 -1.40 -7.64 36.97
CA VAL A 883 -1.90 -9.01 37.14
C VAL A 883 -2.92 -9.28 36.04
N LEU A 884 -2.74 -10.38 35.32
CA LEU A 884 -3.68 -10.80 34.28
C LEU A 884 -5.00 -11.31 34.90
N PRO A 885 -6.15 -11.14 34.23
CA PRO A 885 -7.39 -11.81 34.62
C PRO A 885 -7.25 -13.33 34.46
N ASP A 886 -7.80 -14.10 35.41
CA ASP A 886 -7.87 -15.57 35.34
C ASP A 886 -9.20 -16.07 34.75
N PHE A 887 -10.16 -15.16 34.51
CA PHE A 887 -11.55 -15.40 34.09
C PHE A 887 -12.36 -16.37 34.99
N HIS A 888 -11.82 -16.73 36.16
CA HIS A 888 -12.42 -17.63 37.14
C HIS A 888 -12.75 -16.92 38.47
N SER A 889 -11.85 -16.08 38.96
CA SER A 889 -12.02 -15.22 40.15
C SER A 889 -11.97 -13.72 39.81
N LYS A 890 -11.23 -13.33 38.77
CA LYS A 890 -11.04 -11.96 38.28
C LYS A 890 -11.30 -11.89 36.77
N THR A 891 -12.36 -11.17 36.39
CA THR A 891 -12.72 -10.91 34.98
C THR A 891 -11.98 -9.72 34.36
N LYS A 892 -11.24 -8.95 35.15
CA LYS A 892 -10.40 -7.82 34.74
C LYS A 892 -9.03 -7.91 35.40
N GLY A 893 -8.01 -7.38 34.73
CA GLY A 893 -6.66 -7.29 35.28
C GLY A 893 -6.53 -6.21 36.38
N GLU A 894 -5.45 -6.29 37.15
CA GLU A 894 -5.20 -5.47 38.34
C GLU A 894 -3.81 -4.83 38.27
N LEU A 895 -3.73 -3.49 38.23
CA LEU A 895 -2.44 -2.78 38.24
C LEU A 895 -1.94 -2.59 39.68
N ARG A 896 -0.72 -3.04 39.95
CA ARG A 896 -0.05 -2.97 41.26
C ARG A 896 1.28 -2.21 41.18
N ASP A 897 1.71 -1.70 42.34
CA ASP A 897 3.04 -1.13 42.49
C ASP A 897 4.12 -2.20 42.39
N TYR A 898 5.21 -1.87 41.70
CA TYR A 898 6.32 -2.79 41.44
C TYR A 898 7.11 -3.09 42.73
N ASP A 899 7.15 -4.36 43.12
CA ASP A 899 7.88 -4.84 44.29
C ASP A 899 9.14 -5.61 43.85
N PRO A 900 10.34 -4.99 43.94
CA PRO A 900 11.58 -5.65 43.54
C PRO A 900 11.93 -6.86 44.42
N THR A 901 11.41 -6.93 45.65
CA THR A 901 11.61 -8.08 46.54
C THR A 901 10.80 -9.27 46.03
N ARG A 902 9.55 -9.06 45.58
CA ARG A 902 8.74 -10.09 44.90
C ARG A 902 9.45 -10.57 43.64
N HIS A 903 9.98 -9.70 42.79
CA HIS A 903 10.72 -10.16 41.60
C HIS A 903 11.95 -11.01 41.91
N SER A 904 12.66 -10.72 43.01
CA SER A 904 13.79 -11.56 43.45
C SER A 904 13.35 -12.93 44.01
N LYS A 905 12.15 -13.02 44.60
CA LYS A 905 11.53 -14.26 45.08
C LYS A 905 10.85 -15.06 43.97
N ALA A 906 10.10 -14.42 43.08
CA ALA A 906 9.43 -15.05 41.94
C ALA A 906 10.44 -15.75 41.02
N LYS A 907 11.63 -15.17 40.81
CA LYS A 907 12.71 -15.85 40.07
C LYS A 907 13.28 -17.10 40.78
N LYS A 908 13.06 -17.26 42.09
CA LYS A 908 13.34 -18.51 42.83
C LYS A 908 12.12 -19.44 42.85
N LEU A 909 10.90 -18.89 42.90
CA LEU A 909 9.65 -19.65 42.99
C LEU A 909 9.26 -20.31 41.65
N ALA A 910 9.53 -19.65 40.52
CA ALA A 910 9.37 -20.21 39.18
C ALA A 910 10.35 -21.38 38.88
N ALA A 911 11.29 -21.67 39.78
CA ALA A 911 12.12 -22.88 39.76
C ALA A 911 11.60 -23.98 40.73
N ALA A 912 10.44 -23.76 41.36
CA ALA A 912 9.85 -24.62 42.40
C ALA A 912 8.37 -24.97 42.15
N GLY A 913 7.66 -24.25 41.28
CA GLY A 913 6.28 -24.56 40.87
C GLY A 913 5.58 -23.38 40.19
N PRO A 914 4.36 -23.58 39.66
CA PRO A 914 3.48 -22.49 39.23
C PRO A 914 3.00 -21.65 40.43
N SER A 915 2.64 -20.40 40.17
CA SER A 915 2.01 -19.49 41.13
C SER A 915 0.60 -19.12 40.70
N ASP A 916 -0.32 -18.95 41.65
CA ASP A 916 -1.76 -18.73 41.37
C ASP A 916 -2.13 -17.37 40.75
N GLU A 917 -1.16 -16.46 40.54
CA GLU A 917 -1.35 -15.20 39.80
C GLU A 917 -0.28 -15.06 38.70
N ASP A 918 -0.71 -14.82 37.46
CA ASP A 918 0.16 -14.42 36.35
C ASP A 918 0.39 -12.90 36.36
N ILE A 919 1.65 -12.48 36.38
CA ILE A 919 2.06 -11.08 36.63
C ILE A 919 2.99 -10.59 35.52
N LEU A 920 2.68 -9.41 34.97
CA LEU A 920 3.36 -8.81 33.82
C LEU A 920 3.92 -7.42 34.16
N THR A 921 5.25 -7.33 34.24
CA THR A 921 5.97 -6.11 34.65
C THR A 921 6.14 -5.11 33.52
N LEU A 922 5.34 -4.05 33.51
CA LEU A 922 5.39 -2.97 32.54
C LEU A 922 6.44 -1.92 32.94
N ARG A 923 7.36 -1.59 32.03
CA ARG A 923 8.49 -0.68 32.26
C ARG A 923 8.38 0.55 31.35
N ASN A 924 9.26 0.65 30.34
CA ASN A 924 9.29 1.80 29.44
C ASN A 924 8.15 1.79 28.43
N GLU A 925 7.47 0.65 28.25
CA GLU A 925 6.24 0.47 27.46
C GLU A 925 5.15 1.46 27.88
N ARG A 926 5.04 1.75 29.19
CA ARG A 926 4.00 2.62 29.76
C ARG A 926 3.98 4.03 29.17
N PHE A 927 5.14 4.56 28.77
CA PHE A 927 5.24 5.90 28.19
C PHE A 927 5.74 5.89 26.73
N ALA A 928 6.51 4.88 26.32
CA ALA A 928 6.93 4.72 24.92
C ALA A 928 5.81 4.31 23.97
N VAL A 929 4.67 3.79 24.47
CA VAL A 929 3.49 3.57 23.63
C VAL A 929 2.75 4.89 23.35
N PRO A 930 2.32 5.70 24.35
CA PRO A 930 1.71 7.01 24.09
C PRO A 930 2.63 8.00 23.35
N GLU A 931 3.95 7.90 23.49
CA GLU A 931 4.91 8.74 22.77
C GLU A 931 4.75 8.68 21.23
N LEU A 932 4.18 7.60 20.65
CA LEU A 932 3.89 7.54 19.21
C LEU A 932 2.99 8.70 18.72
N VAL A 933 2.19 9.33 19.60
CA VAL A 933 1.37 10.50 19.24
C VAL A 933 2.22 11.78 19.10
N PHE A 934 3.33 11.87 19.84
CA PHE A 934 4.19 13.05 19.91
C PHE A 934 5.44 12.92 19.01
N SER A 935 6.00 11.71 18.92
CA SER A 935 7.26 11.41 18.21
C SER A 935 7.14 10.16 17.29
N PRO A 936 6.18 10.10 16.34
CA PRO A 936 5.97 8.93 15.46
C PRO A 936 7.15 8.61 14.54
N SER A 937 7.93 9.62 14.13
CA SER A 937 9.10 9.44 13.26
C SER A 937 10.22 8.60 13.88
N ASP A 938 10.45 8.72 15.20
CA ASP A 938 11.45 7.91 15.93
C ASP A 938 11.09 6.41 15.93
N MET A 939 9.82 6.08 15.66
CA MET A 939 9.27 4.73 15.64
C MET A 939 9.07 4.19 14.21
N GLY A 940 9.61 4.89 13.21
CA GLY A 940 9.62 4.48 11.80
C GLY A 940 8.43 4.96 10.95
N MET A 941 7.50 5.73 11.52
CA MET A 941 6.38 6.32 10.76
C MET A 941 6.76 7.69 10.22
N ARG A 942 6.80 7.85 8.89
CA ARG A 942 7.07 9.15 8.22
C ARG A 942 5.85 10.10 8.30
N GLN A 943 5.46 10.48 9.52
CA GLN A 943 4.43 11.47 9.84
C GLN A 943 4.95 12.44 10.92
N PRO A 944 4.44 13.68 10.97
CA PRO A 944 4.81 14.67 11.98
C PRO A 944 4.23 14.35 13.36
N GLY A 945 4.86 14.87 14.42
CA GLY A 945 4.32 14.80 15.78
C GLY A 945 3.10 15.67 16.01
N LEU A 946 2.24 15.37 17.00
CA LEU A 946 0.98 16.12 17.21
C LEU A 946 1.17 17.64 17.37
N ALA A 947 2.22 18.10 18.07
CA ALA A 947 2.49 19.53 18.20
C ALA A 947 2.97 20.19 16.90
N GLU A 948 3.66 19.44 16.03
CA GLU A 948 4.03 19.88 14.69
C GLU A 948 2.80 19.86 13.76
N LEU A 949 1.91 18.87 13.89
CA LEU A 949 0.65 18.79 13.16
C LEU A 949 -0.26 20.00 13.45
N VAL A 950 -0.25 20.50 14.69
CA VAL A 950 -0.88 21.77 15.08
C VAL A 950 -0.22 22.96 14.39
N GLN A 951 1.12 23.04 14.35
CA GLN A 951 1.84 24.10 13.66
C GLN A 951 1.57 24.08 12.13
N GLN A 952 1.54 22.91 11.51
CA GLN A 952 1.21 22.71 10.09
C GLN A 952 -0.26 23.06 9.77
N SER A 953 -1.17 22.89 10.73
CA SER A 953 -2.57 23.32 10.63
C SER A 953 -2.67 24.86 10.67
N LEU A 954 -2.05 25.49 11.67
CA LEU A 954 -2.02 26.95 11.84
C LEU A 954 -1.34 27.64 10.64
N GLY A 955 -0.30 27.04 10.05
CA GLY A 955 0.35 27.50 8.82
C GLY A 955 -0.54 27.57 7.57
N GLN A 956 -1.81 27.20 7.64
CA GLN A 956 -2.82 27.37 6.58
C GLN A 956 -3.94 28.34 6.97
N VAL A 957 -3.93 28.83 8.21
CA VAL A 957 -4.91 29.78 8.75
C VAL A 957 -4.29 31.18 8.73
N PRO A 958 -5.03 32.24 8.34
CA PRO A 958 -4.56 33.62 8.45
C PRO A 958 -4.05 33.96 9.86
N ILE A 959 -2.88 34.57 9.95
CA ILE A 959 -2.15 34.80 11.22
C ILE A 959 -2.97 35.53 12.28
N GLY A 960 -3.87 36.44 11.88
CA GLY A 960 -4.77 37.16 12.79
C GLY A 960 -5.79 36.29 13.55
N LEU A 961 -5.99 35.03 13.14
CA LEU A 961 -6.83 34.07 13.87
C LEU A 961 -6.03 33.19 14.85
N TRP A 962 -4.69 33.17 14.77
CA TRP A 962 -3.85 32.28 15.58
C TRP A 962 -4.03 32.50 17.09
N PRO A 963 -4.04 33.75 17.63
CA PRO A 963 -4.20 33.95 19.08
C PRO A 963 -5.53 33.42 19.60
N GLY A 964 -6.62 33.59 18.85
CA GLY A 964 -7.96 33.10 19.22
C GLY A 964 -8.09 31.58 19.14
N LEU A 965 -7.46 30.94 18.16
CA LEU A 965 -7.41 29.48 18.05
C LEU A 965 -6.53 28.85 19.15
N LEU A 966 -5.37 29.44 19.45
CA LEU A 966 -4.44 28.94 20.47
C LEU A 966 -4.94 29.16 21.90
N ALA A 967 -5.71 30.23 22.15
CA ALA A 967 -6.37 30.47 23.45
C ALA A 967 -7.59 29.55 23.69
N ASN A 968 -8.13 28.93 22.63
CA ASN A 968 -9.28 28.03 22.66
C ASN A 968 -8.93 26.66 22.05
N MET A 969 -7.79 26.04 22.43
CA MET A 969 -7.48 24.68 22.01
C MET A 969 -8.10 23.64 22.95
N VAL A 970 -8.95 22.75 22.41
CA VAL A 970 -9.66 21.73 23.19
C VAL A 970 -9.33 20.34 22.65
N VAL A 971 -8.99 19.42 23.56
CA VAL A 971 -8.67 18.03 23.25
C VAL A 971 -9.85 17.12 23.60
N VAL A 972 -10.22 16.24 22.68
CA VAL A 972 -11.28 15.23 22.85
C VAL A 972 -10.80 13.85 22.35
N GLY A 973 -11.66 12.83 22.49
CA GLY A 973 -11.36 11.47 22.05
C GLY A 973 -10.60 10.65 23.11
N GLY A 974 -10.64 9.32 22.97
CA GLY A 974 -10.22 8.39 24.02
C GLY A 974 -8.75 8.49 24.44
N ASN A 975 -7.81 8.84 23.54
CA ASN A 975 -6.39 8.92 23.92
C ASN A 975 -6.09 10.17 24.77
N SER A 976 -6.98 11.17 24.78
CA SER A 976 -6.84 12.37 25.63
C SER A 976 -6.94 12.06 27.13
N LEU A 977 -7.40 10.85 27.49
CA LEU A 977 -7.48 10.36 28.87
C LEU A 977 -6.12 9.98 29.47
N PHE A 978 -5.06 9.77 28.66
CA PHE A 978 -3.73 9.49 29.22
C PHE A 978 -3.25 10.65 30.11
N ASP A 979 -2.78 10.32 31.31
CA ASP A 979 -2.16 11.29 32.22
C ASP A 979 -1.00 12.03 31.53
N GLY A 980 -0.94 13.34 31.72
CA GLY A 980 0.09 14.21 31.11
C GLY A 980 -0.18 14.65 29.67
N PHE A 981 -1.18 14.11 28.96
CA PHE A 981 -1.41 14.40 27.53
C PHE A 981 -1.58 15.90 27.25
N VAL A 982 -2.47 16.56 28.00
CA VAL A 982 -2.79 18.00 27.85
C VAL A 982 -1.56 18.86 28.16
N GLN A 983 -0.84 18.53 29.22
CA GLN A 983 0.33 19.26 29.69
C GLN A 983 1.53 19.12 28.73
N ARG A 984 1.74 17.92 28.17
CA ARG A 984 2.77 17.68 27.13
C ARG A 984 2.43 18.42 25.84
N LEU A 985 1.19 18.37 25.38
CA LEU A 985 0.74 19.07 24.18
C LEU A 985 0.89 20.60 24.32
N GLN A 986 0.45 21.17 25.44
CA GLN A 986 0.63 22.62 25.69
C GLN A 986 2.10 23.02 25.70
N LYS A 987 2.95 22.25 26.40
CA LYS A 987 4.41 22.48 26.47
C LYS A 987 5.06 22.48 25.08
N GLU A 988 4.70 21.54 24.21
CA GLU A 988 5.31 21.43 22.88
C GLU A 988 4.78 22.42 21.84
N VAL A 989 3.51 22.83 21.96
CA VAL A 989 2.91 23.84 21.06
C VAL A 989 3.42 25.24 21.41
N VAL A 990 3.57 25.58 22.71
CA VAL A 990 4.23 26.83 23.15
C VAL A 990 5.64 26.96 22.56
N GLN A 991 6.38 25.85 22.44
CA GLN A 991 7.73 25.84 21.83
C GLN A 991 7.74 25.99 20.29
N ARG A 992 6.59 26.12 19.64
CA ARG A 992 6.43 26.11 18.17
C ARG A 992 5.63 27.29 17.61
N VAL A 993 5.10 28.16 18.48
CA VAL A 993 4.33 29.35 18.11
C VAL A 993 5.03 30.62 18.61
N PRO A 994 4.74 31.80 18.04
CA PRO A 994 5.26 33.08 18.53
C PRO A 994 4.91 33.35 20.01
N ASP A 995 5.82 34.00 20.76
CA ASP A 995 5.68 34.27 22.20
C ASP A 995 4.49 35.17 22.57
N ASP A 996 3.93 35.93 21.62
CA ASP A 996 2.73 36.75 21.79
C ASP A 996 1.42 35.95 21.73
N CYS A 997 1.45 34.70 21.27
CA CYS A 997 0.29 33.81 21.21
C CYS A 997 0.08 33.04 22.53
N VAL A 998 -0.93 33.42 23.31
CA VAL A 998 -1.32 32.71 24.54
C VAL A 998 -1.92 31.34 24.21
N VAL A 999 -1.13 30.27 24.39
CA VAL A 999 -1.60 28.89 24.25
C VAL A 999 -2.31 28.41 25.52
N ARG A 1000 -3.56 27.98 25.38
CA ARG A 1000 -4.38 27.35 26.43
C ARG A 1000 -4.95 26.05 25.90
N VAL A 1001 -4.70 24.95 26.61
CA VAL A 1001 -5.18 23.61 26.23
C VAL A 1001 -6.08 23.05 27.32
N ALA A 1002 -7.31 22.68 26.96
CA ALA A 1002 -8.27 22.06 27.87
C ALA A 1002 -8.76 20.69 27.35
N ARG A 1003 -9.36 19.92 28.25
CA ARG A 1003 -10.06 18.65 27.97
C ARG A 1003 -11.40 18.69 28.72
N PRO A 1004 -12.54 18.33 28.11
CA PRO A 1004 -13.80 18.19 28.83
C PRO A 1004 -13.71 17.15 29.96
N GLU A 1005 -14.67 17.20 30.90
CA GLU A 1005 -14.79 16.20 31.97
C GLU A 1005 -15.01 14.79 31.40
N ASP A 1006 -15.88 14.67 30.38
CA ASP A 1006 -16.02 13.48 29.55
C ASP A 1006 -15.61 13.77 28.08
N PRO A 1007 -14.37 13.46 27.68
CA PRO A 1007 -13.91 13.60 26.31
C PRO A 1007 -14.35 12.45 25.38
N ILE A 1008 -15.01 11.40 25.89
CA ILE A 1008 -15.56 10.29 25.10
C ILE A 1008 -16.92 10.66 24.53
N THR A 1009 -17.77 11.35 25.31
CA THR A 1009 -19.13 11.75 24.88
C THR A 1009 -19.23 13.19 24.37
N SER A 1010 -18.20 14.02 24.55
CA SER A 1010 -18.17 15.45 24.14
C SER A 1010 -18.75 15.72 22.73
N THR A 1011 -18.37 14.94 21.72
CA THR A 1011 -18.87 15.07 20.34
C THR A 1011 -20.38 14.84 20.22
N TRP A 1012 -20.91 13.84 20.94
CA TRP A 1012 -22.35 13.56 20.99
C TRP A 1012 -23.11 14.68 21.71
N THR A 1013 -22.57 15.16 22.84
CA THR A 1013 -23.21 16.22 23.63
C THR A 1013 -23.23 17.55 22.87
N GLY A 1014 -22.18 17.86 22.10
CA GLY A 1014 -22.17 19.00 21.19
C GLY A 1014 -23.20 18.88 20.07
N ALA A 1015 -23.42 17.67 19.54
CA ALA A 1015 -24.48 17.41 18.57
C ALA A 1015 -25.89 17.56 19.18
N ALA A 1016 -26.06 17.24 20.47
CA ALA A 1016 -27.31 17.45 21.20
C ALA A 1016 -27.63 18.93 21.43
N ASN A 1017 -26.61 19.75 21.70
CA ASN A 1017 -26.77 21.20 21.76
C ASN A 1017 -27.12 21.78 20.37
N MET A 1018 -26.44 21.31 19.32
CA MET A 1018 -26.72 21.71 17.93
C MET A 1018 -28.12 21.30 17.44
N ALA A 1019 -28.69 20.19 17.95
CA ALA A 1019 -30.01 19.70 17.53
C ALA A 1019 -31.15 20.72 17.77
N GLY A 1020 -31.00 21.61 18.77
CA GLY A 1020 -31.91 22.72 19.05
C GLY A 1020 -31.69 23.99 18.22
N HIS A 1021 -30.73 24.00 17.28
CA HIS A 1021 -30.39 25.19 16.49
C HIS A 1021 -31.55 25.62 15.57
N VAL A 1022 -31.87 26.92 15.54
CA VAL A 1022 -33.02 27.47 14.77
C VAL A 1022 -33.02 27.07 13.28
N ASN A 1023 -31.84 27.07 12.63
CA ASN A 1023 -31.70 26.64 11.22
C ASN A 1023 -31.67 25.11 11.00
N MET A 1024 -31.78 24.25 12.02
CA MET A 1024 -31.64 22.79 11.90
C MET A 1024 -32.60 22.18 10.85
N GLU A 1025 -33.85 22.66 10.81
CA GLU A 1025 -34.87 22.26 9.82
C GLU A 1025 -34.48 22.59 8.37
N SER A 1026 -33.67 23.63 8.14
CA SER A 1026 -33.22 24.02 6.78
C SER A 1026 -32.01 23.21 6.28
N LEU A 1027 -31.24 22.65 7.22
CA LEU A 1027 -29.97 21.96 6.97
C LEU A 1027 -30.15 20.45 6.82
N ALA A 1028 -31.10 19.88 7.55
CA ALA A 1028 -31.48 18.49 7.37
C ALA A 1028 -32.12 18.28 5.98
N VAL A 1029 -31.97 17.07 5.45
CA VAL A 1029 -32.70 16.56 4.28
C VAL A 1029 -33.88 15.76 4.80
N SER A 1030 -35.07 15.93 4.22
CA SER A 1030 -36.21 15.02 4.44
C SER A 1030 -36.20 13.85 3.45
N LYS A 1031 -36.81 12.71 3.79
CA LYS A 1031 -36.85 11.57 2.86
C LYS A 1031 -37.48 11.91 1.49
N LEU A 1032 -38.51 12.76 1.47
CA LEU A 1032 -39.13 13.24 0.23
C LEU A 1032 -38.17 14.08 -0.62
N GLU A 1033 -37.41 14.99 0.00
CA GLU A 1033 -36.37 15.77 -0.72
C GLU A 1033 -35.27 14.87 -1.31
N TYR A 1034 -34.93 13.77 -0.63
CA TYR A 1034 -33.99 12.77 -1.14
C TYR A 1034 -34.58 11.96 -2.31
N GLU A 1035 -35.84 11.52 -2.21
CA GLU A 1035 -36.53 10.79 -3.28
C GLU A 1035 -36.74 11.65 -4.55
N GLU A 1036 -36.91 12.97 -4.40
CA GLU A 1036 -37.07 13.91 -5.52
C GLU A 1036 -35.74 14.39 -6.16
N LEU A 1037 -34.68 14.58 -5.35
CA LEU A 1037 -33.44 15.27 -5.79
C LEU A 1037 -32.13 14.47 -5.58
N GLY A 1038 -32.21 13.29 -4.97
CA GLY A 1038 -31.11 12.34 -4.80
C GLY A 1038 -29.95 12.80 -3.91
N SER A 1039 -28.89 11.99 -3.88
CA SER A 1039 -27.66 12.24 -3.10
C SER A 1039 -26.96 13.58 -3.45
N ALA A 1040 -27.17 14.12 -4.64
CA ALA A 1040 -26.64 15.42 -5.05
C ALA A 1040 -27.17 16.58 -4.17
N LEU A 1041 -28.43 16.52 -3.72
CA LEU A 1041 -28.95 17.48 -2.74
C LEU A 1041 -28.25 17.33 -1.38
N VAL A 1042 -28.08 16.08 -0.92
CA VAL A 1042 -27.50 15.73 0.37
C VAL A 1042 -26.07 16.26 0.49
N ALA A 1043 -25.24 15.94 -0.51
CA ALA A 1043 -23.87 16.44 -0.62
C ALA A 1043 -23.83 17.98 -0.58
N ARG A 1044 -24.73 18.66 -1.31
CA ARG A 1044 -24.79 20.13 -1.33
C ARG A 1044 -25.20 20.73 0.03
N LYS A 1045 -26.31 20.28 0.64
CA LYS A 1045 -26.79 20.80 1.94
C LYS A 1045 -25.76 20.60 3.04
N PHE A 1046 -25.15 19.42 3.12
CA PHE A 1046 -24.19 19.10 4.19
C PHE A 1046 -22.83 19.79 3.99
N ALA A 1047 -22.37 19.96 2.74
CA ALA A 1047 -21.16 20.74 2.43
C ALA A 1047 -21.32 22.23 2.76
N THR A 1048 -22.52 22.81 2.65
CA THR A 1048 -22.75 24.22 3.01
C THR A 1048 -22.70 24.49 4.51
N GLY A 1049 -23.01 23.49 5.35
CA GLY A 1049 -23.02 23.58 6.83
C GLY A 1049 -23.97 24.65 7.39
N ILE A 1050 -23.96 24.84 8.72
CA ILE A 1050 -24.77 25.89 9.35
C ILE A 1050 -24.32 27.26 8.84
N GLY A 1051 -25.20 27.97 8.15
CA GLY A 1051 -25.03 29.36 7.75
C GLY A 1051 -26.16 30.20 8.33
N VAL A 1052 -25.80 31.37 8.86
CA VAL A 1052 -26.69 32.53 8.85
C VAL A 1052 -26.66 33.08 7.41
N PRO A 1053 -27.81 33.44 6.81
CA PRO A 1053 -27.86 33.94 5.42
C PRO A 1053 -27.12 35.26 5.21
#